data_AF-A0A812I1P5-F1
#
_entry.id   AF-A0A812I1P5-F1
#
_cell.length_a   1.000
_cell.length_b   1.000
_cell.length_c   1.000
_cell.angle_alpha   90.00
_cell.angle_beta   90.00
_cell.angle_gamma   90.00
#
_symmetry.space_group_name_H-M   'P 1'
#
loop_
_entity.id
_entity.type
_entity.pdbx_description
1 polymer ?
#
loop_
_entity_poly.entity_id
_entity_poly.type
_entity_poly.pdbx_seq_one_letter_code
_entity_poly.pdbx_strand_id
1 'polypeptide(L)'
;MISDMAVKAARGGWDDKEHQKLCDGKECFRCGFLARQQKLQRQHSWLCSKYSAEKDRWGLGCKVCSEVQAKDASLMNLYRVDKHHFANFEVCGGDLRLQRFKKHADSPSHEAAARFMSGGRSKAVEEDEKSAPSYAEWQAVLQSKDAKHVARAKKLNVMRWCLASAFRGRMRDFAKEALCISVQQDARGNRFLSRFKMVNSKLEVFEGTLALAKHAATVEQPGSVGIRRRTMLGLENLASGTPPPAYSSVKADAIDTSPEKELYRQLVEKVECFAADAAADEQLAGRELSSTPMLAGPDPMPLKDVMEQSLPNLKVIQRDRAHAGQRMMMRPWKADPVISLIMHQFVEKTNSPAKFITYFPNLQQIYEDLRQRSTEDVKLSKHVHSFAYAPQRYASESQTLCRMVLTIDAVIGMLATVQETRRGCAEAAAAVETLASITTERLLLLSMLGDAALEQYRMIAFLDSSDLDEAEIPEQFLFYHQKLDCMFRKQQVLHIGGLTALMLTKLKEARSVMLTNGQSVSWGGPCAVTSEMLEQCLSRMAAYCVLSHQTWQAEFPSFELMANFQCFSCSAKTAASTTSTQNGMLQQLAKIIGVHAPTLQAEYHDLRPVAIKYAKQASLTNFEAWKRAIEVTQRQRDNHPADALVPVLARYGCWCSSSSNVERGFGIAKQSRNVGCSQDEHIAREEDLLILNQDVIPKLTEQTQKELCQQAARLWRECCKRVRLSGVTERDDRWDRGIPSKRAKTGEAGFLERRAAATDALVMTPSASAPTPLTVDAIQDVFGDSHNKELKFIDSKLKKHKMEAYLQGHLPEGSEHPGILQEAEAYREKLRQGQRERNNEHRKAQRRTVAKQDAWGADMTVFVHSSVRDLGFRLVDNPCVTEIWKADLLILPNPRAATDDVRFIAGLSGSALCEPEFVRTGGSKGVAVAFCRAMSTQRKIHVTPRFMGDHTEECRGLLQLLKLQGCKWQPLARQEIFNMMEGGLNQKQANQTIVLCVQEEKDDFRQKLKHVFTMPEALASPIFVCEDRTRSRTGLAKGF
;
A
#
# COMPACT_ATOMS: atom_id res chain seq x y z
N MET A 1 40.36 -45.18 -51.78
CA MET A 1 39.58 -44.53 -52.85
C MET A 1 38.65 -45.55 -53.50
N ILE A 2 37.57 -45.91 -52.80
CA ILE A 2 36.33 -46.38 -53.43
C ILE A 2 35.50 -45.10 -53.58
N SER A 3 35.16 -44.76 -54.81
CA SER A 3 34.70 -43.44 -55.22
C SER A 3 33.49 -42.96 -54.43
N ASP A 4 33.54 -41.70 -54.01
CA ASP A 4 32.48 -40.85 -53.47
C ASP A 4 31.19 -40.81 -54.35
N MET A 5 31.24 -41.40 -55.55
CA MET A 5 30.07 -41.64 -56.41
C MET A 5 29.14 -42.76 -55.90
N ALA A 6 29.63 -43.75 -55.14
CA ALA A 6 28.79 -44.87 -54.68
C ALA A 6 27.85 -44.48 -53.51
N VAL A 7 28.30 -43.58 -52.63
CA VAL A 7 27.45 -43.01 -51.56
C VAL A 7 26.50 -41.95 -52.12
N LYS A 8 26.91 -41.23 -53.17
CA LYS A 8 26.01 -40.32 -53.92
C LYS A 8 24.93 -41.09 -54.70
N ALA A 9 25.23 -42.27 -55.22
CA ALA A 9 24.24 -43.14 -55.87
C ALA A 9 23.22 -43.74 -54.88
N ALA A 10 23.64 -44.06 -53.64
CA ALA A 10 22.76 -44.63 -52.61
C ALA A 10 21.67 -43.68 -52.09
N ARG A 11 21.78 -42.36 -52.32
CA ARG A 11 20.78 -41.36 -51.90
C ARG A 11 19.76 -41.01 -52.97
N GLY A 12 19.79 -41.67 -54.14
CA GLY A 12 18.95 -41.34 -55.29
C GLY A 12 19.25 -39.94 -55.84
N GLY A 13 19.38 -39.83 -57.15
CA GLY A 13 19.83 -38.60 -57.79
C GLY A 13 18.85 -37.43 -57.66
N TRP A 14 18.96 -36.55 -58.66
CA TRP A 14 18.21 -35.31 -58.84
C TRP A 14 16.68 -35.52 -58.91
N ASP A 15 16.21 -36.77 -59.05
CA ASP A 15 14.81 -37.15 -59.14
C ASP A 15 14.26 -37.62 -57.79
N ASP A 16 13.18 -36.96 -57.34
CA ASP A 16 12.42 -37.33 -56.14
C ASP A 16 11.85 -38.77 -56.23
N LYS A 17 11.60 -39.30 -57.44
CA LYS A 17 11.15 -40.68 -57.68
C LYS A 17 12.27 -41.71 -57.53
N GLU A 18 13.51 -41.38 -57.90
CA GLU A 18 14.66 -42.26 -57.67
C GLU A 18 15.04 -42.31 -56.20
N HIS A 19 14.97 -41.17 -55.50
CA HIS A 19 15.20 -41.12 -54.05
C HIS A 19 14.25 -42.03 -53.27
N GLN A 20 12.96 -42.08 -53.63
CA GLN A 20 11.99 -42.99 -53.01
C GLN A 20 12.28 -44.48 -53.23
N LYS A 21 12.96 -44.85 -54.33
CA LYS A 21 13.32 -46.25 -54.62
C LYS A 21 14.54 -46.73 -53.84
N LEU A 22 15.44 -45.82 -53.50
CA LEU A 22 16.75 -46.12 -52.91
C LEU A 22 16.80 -45.84 -51.41
N CYS A 23 15.89 -45.02 -50.88
CA CYS A 23 15.86 -44.64 -49.47
C CYS A 23 14.97 -45.56 -48.62
N ASP A 24 15.54 -46.05 -47.52
CA ASP A 24 15.00 -46.89 -46.45
C ASP A 24 13.99 -46.20 -45.51
N GLY A 25 13.66 -44.93 -45.78
CA GLY A 25 12.36 -44.31 -45.52
C GLY A 25 11.95 -43.99 -44.07
N LYS A 26 12.55 -44.60 -43.04
CA LYS A 26 12.04 -44.47 -41.66
C LYS A 26 12.33 -43.12 -40.98
N GLU A 27 13.41 -42.41 -41.37
CA GLU A 27 13.75 -41.09 -40.81
C GLU A 27 14.13 -40.05 -41.88
N CYS A 28 13.85 -40.33 -43.16
CA CYS A 28 14.22 -39.41 -44.24
C CYS A 28 13.22 -38.26 -44.41
N PHE A 29 13.68 -37.03 -44.21
CA PHE A 29 12.87 -35.81 -44.37
C PHE A 29 12.30 -35.62 -45.79
N ARG A 30 13.07 -35.99 -46.82
CA ARG A 30 12.65 -35.93 -48.23
C ARG A 30 11.51 -36.92 -48.50
N CYS A 31 11.62 -38.16 -48.03
CA CYS A 31 10.53 -39.15 -48.09
C CYS A 31 9.28 -38.70 -47.32
N GLY A 32 9.44 -38.10 -46.13
CA GLY A 32 8.34 -37.58 -45.32
C GLY A 32 7.57 -36.43 -45.99
N PHE A 33 8.26 -35.54 -46.72
CA PHE A 33 7.62 -34.52 -47.54
C PHE A 33 6.91 -35.14 -48.76
N LEU A 34 7.58 -36.01 -49.51
CA LEU A 34 7.02 -36.61 -50.72
C LEU A 34 5.74 -37.41 -50.44
N ALA A 35 5.66 -38.12 -49.30
CA ALA A 35 4.45 -38.80 -48.85
C ALA A 35 3.26 -37.85 -48.59
N ARG A 36 3.52 -36.57 -48.33
CA ARG A 36 2.50 -35.54 -48.02
C ARG A 36 2.41 -34.44 -49.09
N GLN A 37 3.21 -34.53 -50.15
CA GLN A 37 3.42 -33.44 -51.11
C GLN A 37 2.12 -33.00 -51.75
N GLN A 38 1.30 -33.93 -52.27
CA GLN A 38 0.02 -33.59 -52.89
C GLN A 38 -0.92 -32.88 -51.91
N LYS A 39 -0.98 -33.31 -50.64
CA LYS A 39 -1.83 -32.68 -49.62
C LYS A 39 -1.34 -31.27 -49.26
N LEU A 40 -0.03 -31.10 -49.11
CA LEU A 40 0.57 -29.81 -48.76
C LEU A 40 0.51 -28.81 -49.92
N GLN A 41 0.73 -29.27 -51.17
CA GLN A 41 0.63 -28.41 -52.36
C GLN A 41 -0.82 -28.02 -52.69
N ARG A 42 -1.82 -28.85 -52.33
CA ARG A 42 -3.24 -28.43 -52.38
C ARG A 42 -3.55 -27.30 -51.40
N GLN A 43 -2.91 -27.27 -50.24
CA GLN A 43 -3.11 -26.23 -49.23
C GLN A 43 -2.24 -24.99 -49.45
N HIS A 44 -1.06 -25.18 -50.06
CA HIS A 44 -0.05 -24.16 -50.31
C HIS A 44 0.56 -24.41 -51.69
N SER A 45 -0.11 -23.92 -52.75
CA SER A 45 0.29 -24.13 -54.16
C SER A 45 1.66 -23.58 -54.52
N TRP A 46 2.17 -22.65 -53.71
CA TRP A 46 3.51 -22.06 -53.85
C TRP A 46 4.64 -22.93 -53.28
N LEU A 47 4.34 -23.96 -52.48
CA LEU A 47 5.34 -24.78 -51.80
C LEU A 47 5.98 -25.78 -52.77
N CYS A 48 7.31 -25.79 -52.83
CA CYS A 48 8.08 -26.61 -53.76
C CYS A 48 9.35 -27.15 -53.08
N SER A 49 9.87 -28.27 -53.60
CA SER A 49 11.18 -28.81 -53.26
C SER A 49 12.19 -28.47 -54.36
N LYS A 50 13.43 -28.19 -53.98
CA LYS A 50 14.53 -28.01 -54.94
C LYS A 50 15.83 -28.59 -54.37
N TYR A 51 16.60 -29.24 -55.22
CA TYR A 51 17.98 -29.59 -54.92
C TYR A 51 18.91 -28.47 -55.37
N SER A 52 19.77 -27.98 -54.49
CA SER A 52 20.81 -27.02 -54.82
C SER A 52 22.12 -27.75 -55.09
N ALA A 53 22.54 -27.74 -56.35
CA ALA A 53 23.81 -28.31 -56.79
C ALA A 53 25.02 -27.64 -56.12
N GLU A 54 24.96 -26.31 -55.96
CA GLU A 54 26.02 -25.50 -55.35
C GLU A 54 26.18 -25.78 -53.85
N LYS A 55 25.07 -26.03 -53.14
CA LYS A 55 25.07 -26.27 -51.68
C LYS A 55 25.00 -27.76 -51.32
N ASP A 56 25.07 -28.64 -52.31
CA ASP A 56 24.90 -30.10 -52.24
C ASP A 56 23.79 -30.55 -51.28
N ARG A 57 22.62 -29.88 -51.36
CA ARG A 57 21.52 -30.13 -50.42
C ARG A 57 20.13 -30.00 -51.04
N TRP A 58 19.23 -30.85 -50.55
CA TRP A 58 17.79 -30.76 -50.80
C TRP A 58 17.10 -29.88 -49.77
N GLY A 59 16.15 -29.05 -50.19
CA GLY A 59 15.33 -28.26 -49.27
C GLY A 59 13.98 -27.84 -49.85
N LEU A 60 13.12 -27.34 -48.96
CA LEU A 60 11.79 -26.83 -49.29
C LEU A 60 11.80 -25.31 -49.33
N GLY A 61 10.97 -24.75 -50.21
CA GLY A 61 10.89 -23.32 -50.43
C GLY A 61 9.58 -22.90 -51.09
N CYS A 62 9.48 -21.59 -51.32
CA CYS A 62 8.38 -20.97 -52.04
C CYS A 62 8.81 -20.67 -53.46
N LYS A 63 8.18 -21.34 -54.43
CA LYS A 63 8.43 -21.15 -55.87
C LYS A 63 8.25 -19.68 -56.27
N VAL A 64 7.17 -19.05 -55.82
CA VAL A 64 6.84 -17.65 -56.11
C VAL A 64 7.93 -16.68 -55.63
N CYS A 65 8.30 -16.74 -54.35
CA CYS A 65 9.36 -15.89 -53.80
C CYS A 65 10.72 -16.13 -54.48
N SER A 66 11.06 -17.37 -54.81
CA SER A 66 12.33 -17.71 -55.47
C SER A 66 12.39 -17.17 -56.91
N GLU A 67 11.30 -17.31 -57.67
CA GLU A 67 11.21 -16.79 -59.04
C GLU A 67 11.26 -15.26 -59.07
N VAL A 68 10.62 -14.59 -58.11
CA VAL A 68 10.71 -13.13 -57.98
C VAL A 68 12.11 -12.70 -57.56
N GLN A 69 12.75 -13.39 -56.62
CA GLN A 69 14.13 -13.11 -56.23
C GLN A 69 15.11 -13.24 -57.41
N ALA A 70 14.86 -14.17 -58.33
CA ALA A 70 15.66 -14.33 -59.54
C ALA A 70 15.38 -13.26 -60.61
N LYS A 71 14.14 -12.75 -60.70
CA LYS A 71 13.74 -11.72 -61.68
C LYS A 71 14.04 -10.29 -61.22
N ASP A 72 13.85 -10.02 -59.94
CA ASP A 72 14.08 -8.73 -59.30
C ASP A 72 14.50 -8.94 -57.83
N ALA A 73 15.80 -9.13 -57.63
CA ALA A 73 16.37 -9.28 -56.30
C ALA A 73 16.16 -8.04 -55.42
N SER A 74 16.00 -6.85 -56.02
CA SER A 74 15.84 -5.60 -55.27
C SER A 74 14.51 -5.57 -54.50
N LEU A 75 13.43 -6.07 -55.10
CA LEU A 75 12.12 -6.18 -54.47
C LEU A 75 12.14 -7.12 -53.26
N MET A 76 12.87 -8.23 -53.35
CA MET A 76 13.01 -9.17 -52.23
C MET A 76 13.97 -8.65 -51.16
N ASN A 77 14.99 -7.88 -51.53
CA ASN A 77 15.95 -7.27 -50.60
C ASN A 77 15.36 -6.14 -49.73
N LEU A 78 14.18 -5.59 -50.10
CA LEU A 78 13.39 -4.70 -49.22
C LEU A 78 12.96 -5.40 -47.92
N TYR A 79 12.93 -6.73 -47.91
CA TYR A 79 12.58 -7.54 -46.77
C TYR A 79 13.82 -8.20 -46.16
N ARG A 80 13.81 -8.35 -44.84
CA ARG A 80 14.91 -8.86 -44.01
C ARG A 80 15.48 -10.20 -44.50
N VAL A 81 16.81 -10.28 -44.66
CA VAL A 81 17.53 -11.41 -45.29
C VAL A 81 17.37 -12.74 -44.55
N ASP A 82 17.20 -12.70 -43.22
CA ASP A 82 16.90 -13.84 -42.33
C ASP A 82 15.53 -14.49 -42.59
N LYS A 83 14.72 -13.96 -43.52
CA LYS A 83 13.44 -14.55 -43.95
C LYS A 83 13.46 -15.12 -45.37
N HIS A 84 14.57 -15.02 -46.10
CA HIS A 84 14.71 -15.56 -47.45
C HIS A 84 14.91 -17.08 -47.50
N HIS A 85 14.86 -17.77 -46.35
CA HIS A 85 14.95 -19.23 -46.29
C HIS A 85 13.91 -19.93 -47.19
N PHE A 86 12.72 -19.35 -47.37
CA PHE A 86 11.73 -19.88 -48.31
C PHE A 86 12.10 -19.60 -49.78
N ALA A 87 12.63 -18.42 -50.10
CA ALA A 87 13.02 -18.07 -51.47
C ALA A 87 14.29 -18.84 -51.92
N ASN A 88 15.18 -19.17 -50.97
CA ASN A 88 16.43 -19.89 -51.18
C ASN A 88 16.32 -21.43 -50.99
N PHE A 89 15.10 -21.97 -50.81
CA PHE A 89 14.85 -23.41 -50.58
C PHE A 89 15.66 -24.02 -49.44
N GLU A 90 15.67 -23.35 -48.29
CA GLU A 90 16.51 -23.71 -47.13
C GLU A 90 15.75 -24.41 -46.01
N VAL A 91 14.45 -24.68 -46.18
CA VAL A 91 13.64 -25.32 -45.14
C VAL A 91 13.91 -26.83 -45.14
N CYS A 92 14.51 -27.35 -44.07
CA CYS A 92 14.80 -28.77 -43.88
C CYS A 92 14.54 -29.23 -42.42
N GLY A 93 14.41 -30.54 -42.18
CA GLY A 93 14.29 -31.09 -40.82
C GLY A 93 12.97 -30.81 -40.10
N GLY A 94 13.00 -30.76 -38.75
CA GLY A 94 11.86 -30.52 -37.83
C GLY A 94 11.05 -29.23 -38.01
N ASP A 95 11.28 -28.53 -39.12
CA ASP A 95 10.65 -27.27 -39.54
C ASP A 95 9.41 -27.45 -40.44
N LEU A 96 9.00 -28.68 -40.71
CA LEU A 96 7.75 -29.06 -41.41
C LEU A 96 6.47 -28.82 -40.57
N ARG A 97 6.36 -27.65 -39.93
CA ARG A 97 5.16 -27.26 -39.16
C ARG A 97 4.23 -26.45 -40.05
N LEU A 98 2.99 -26.91 -40.23
CA LEU A 98 1.92 -26.23 -40.98
C LEU A 98 1.77 -24.74 -40.61
N GLN A 99 1.96 -24.41 -39.34
CA GLN A 99 1.88 -23.03 -38.86
C GLN A 99 2.96 -22.11 -39.44
N ARG A 100 4.14 -22.63 -39.82
CA ARG A 100 5.18 -21.85 -40.50
C ARG A 100 4.81 -21.56 -41.95
N PHE A 101 4.21 -22.53 -42.66
CA PHE A 101 3.75 -22.31 -44.03
C PHE A 101 2.64 -21.27 -44.10
N LYS A 102 1.67 -21.33 -43.17
CA LYS A 102 0.66 -20.27 -43.02
C LYS A 102 1.30 -18.90 -42.78
N LYS A 103 2.22 -18.79 -41.80
CA LYS A 103 2.94 -17.54 -41.53
C LYS A 103 3.76 -17.01 -42.71
N HIS A 104 4.25 -17.88 -43.59
CA HIS A 104 4.94 -17.46 -44.81
C HIS A 104 3.95 -16.98 -45.87
N ALA A 105 2.84 -17.70 -46.09
CA ALA A 105 1.79 -17.28 -47.01
C ALA A 105 1.24 -15.89 -46.63
N ASP A 106 1.03 -15.65 -45.33
CA ASP A 106 0.56 -14.38 -44.78
C ASP A 106 1.66 -13.32 -44.65
N SER A 107 2.88 -13.58 -45.18
CA SER A 107 4.00 -12.64 -45.05
C SER A 107 3.97 -11.57 -46.14
N PRO A 108 4.28 -10.30 -45.83
CA PRO A 108 4.32 -9.22 -46.82
C PRO A 108 5.25 -9.51 -48.00
N SER A 109 6.36 -10.20 -47.76
CA SER A 109 7.31 -10.63 -48.79
C SER A 109 6.67 -11.63 -49.78
N HIS A 110 5.83 -12.55 -49.28
CA HIS A 110 5.14 -13.52 -50.12
C HIS A 110 4.02 -12.86 -50.93
N GLU A 111 3.23 -11.98 -50.31
CA GLU A 111 2.18 -11.23 -51.01
C GLU A 111 2.74 -10.32 -52.10
N ALA A 112 3.85 -9.61 -51.82
CA ALA A 112 4.53 -8.79 -52.81
C ALA A 112 5.04 -9.63 -53.98
N ALA A 113 5.67 -10.77 -53.71
CA ALA A 113 6.13 -11.68 -54.74
C ALA A 113 4.97 -12.28 -55.56
N ALA A 114 3.87 -12.67 -54.90
CA ALA A 114 2.68 -13.20 -55.58
C ALA A 114 2.04 -12.16 -56.50
N ARG A 115 1.88 -10.92 -56.03
CA ARG A 115 1.34 -9.81 -56.85
C ARG A 115 2.24 -9.46 -58.02
N PHE A 116 3.56 -9.45 -57.82
CA PHE A 116 4.53 -9.25 -58.89
C PHE A 116 4.38 -10.31 -59.99
N MET A 117 4.26 -11.59 -59.59
CA MET A 117 4.06 -12.69 -60.54
C MET A 117 2.70 -12.66 -61.24
N SER A 118 1.67 -12.06 -60.63
CA SER A 118 0.36 -11.84 -61.23
C SER A 118 0.26 -10.56 -62.07
N GLY A 119 1.35 -9.83 -62.31
CA GLY A 119 1.39 -8.63 -63.16
C GLY A 119 0.84 -7.35 -62.50
N GLY A 120 0.60 -7.34 -61.19
CA GLY A 120 0.18 -6.16 -60.46
C GLY A 120 1.36 -5.22 -60.18
N ARG A 121 1.22 -3.91 -60.48
CA ARG A 121 2.19 -2.91 -60.00
C ARG A 121 2.18 -2.92 -58.47
N SER A 122 3.33 -3.19 -57.86
CA SER A 122 3.51 -3.00 -56.43
C SER A 122 3.30 -1.51 -56.13
N LYS A 123 2.30 -1.15 -55.29
CA LYS A 123 2.38 0.13 -54.60
C LYS A 123 3.70 0.08 -53.86
N ALA A 124 4.62 0.97 -54.23
CA ALA A 124 5.76 1.27 -53.40
C ALA A 124 5.21 1.43 -51.97
N VAL A 125 5.86 0.78 -51.00
CA VAL A 125 5.63 1.02 -49.58
C VAL A 125 6.19 2.43 -49.31
N GLU A 126 5.51 3.43 -49.86
CA GLU A 126 5.78 4.83 -49.59
C GLU A 126 5.16 5.15 -48.21
N GLU A 127 6.05 5.52 -47.30
CA GLU A 127 5.81 6.40 -46.15
C GLU A 127 5.05 5.89 -44.91
N ASP A 128 4.71 4.61 -44.77
CA ASP A 128 4.13 4.11 -43.51
C ASP A 128 5.18 3.65 -42.46
N GLU A 129 6.46 3.95 -42.69
CA GLU A 129 7.61 3.49 -41.86
C GLU A 129 7.76 4.19 -40.49
N LYS A 130 6.78 4.99 -40.04
CA LYS A 130 6.79 5.72 -38.75
C LYS A 130 5.43 5.79 -38.02
N SER A 131 4.44 4.97 -38.35
CA SER A 131 3.12 5.11 -37.71
C SER A 131 3.14 4.71 -36.22
N ALA A 132 2.80 5.66 -35.35
CA ALA A 132 2.44 5.37 -33.96
C ALA A 132 1.23 4.43 -33.91
N PRO A 133 0.96 3.74 -32.79
CA PRO A 133 -0.27 3.00 -32.61
C PRO A 133 -1.50 3.85 -32.99
N SER A 134 -2.51 3.22 -33.57
CA SER A 134 -3.72 3.91 -34.01
C SER A 134 -4.51 4.43 -32.80
N TYR A 135 -5.38 5.42 -33.04
CA TYR A 135 -6.27 5.94 -31.99
C TYR A 135 -7.11 4.82 -31.33
N ALA A 136 -7.58 3.85 -32.12
CA ALA A 136 -8.33 2.70 -31.62
C ALA A 136 -7.48 1.80 -30.73
N GLU A 137 -6.20 1.59 -31.05
CA GLU A 137 -5.28 0.83 -30.18
C GLU A 137 -5.03 1.56 -28.84
N TRP A 138 -4.86 2.88 -28.87
CA TRP A 138 -4.71 3.69 -27.63
C TRP A 138 -5.96 3.64 -26.77
N GLN A 139 -7.13 3.78 -27.39
CA GLN A 139 -8.42 3.68 -26.72
C GLN A 139 -8.61 2.30 -26.09
N ALA A 140 -8.27 1.23 -26.80
CA ALA A 140 -8.36 -0.13 -26.27
C ALA A 140 -7.42 -0.35 -25.06
N VAL A 141 -6.24 0.29 -25.03
CA VAL A 141 -5.35 0.25 -23.85
C VAL A 141 -5.93 1.02 -22.65
N LEU A 142 -6.63 2.12 -22.87
CA LEU A 142 -7.32 2.87 -21.81
C LEU A 142 -8.57 2.13 -21.30
N GLN A 143 -9.27 1.40 -22.16
CA GLN A 143 -10.52 0.70 -21.82
C GLN A 143 -10.31 -0.72 -21.28
N SER A 144 -9.20 -1.38 -21.62
CA SER A 144 -8.93 -2.77 -21.23
C SER A 144 -7.84 -2.91 -20.18
N LYS A 145 -8.17 -3.53 -19.04
CA LYS A 145 -7.22 -3.83 -17.96
C LYS A 145 -6.05 -4.72 -18.40
N ASP A 146 -6.30 -5.68 -19.30
CA ASP A 146 -5.28 -6.59 -19.82
C ASP A 146 -4.75 -6.20 -21.20
N ALA A 147 -5.58 -5.60 -22.07
CA ALA A 147 -5.27 -5.12 -23.43
C ALA A 147 -4.45 -6.10 -24.30
N LYS A 148 -4.38 -7.40 -23.94
CA LYS A 148 -3.55 -8.42 -24.60
C LYS A 148 -3.97 -8.67 -26.06
N HIS A 149 -5.19 -8.29 -26.42
CA HIS A 149 -5.71 -8.33 -27.78
C HIS A 149 -5.10 -7.22 -28.67
N VAL A 150 -4.69 -6.08 -28.10
CA VAL A 150 -4.05 -4.97 -28.82
C VAL A 150 -2.59 -5.29 -29.14
N ALA A 151 -1.85 -5.78 -28.14
CA ALA A 151 -0.43 -6.05 -28.32
C ALA A 151 0.16 -7.01 -27.28
N ARG A 152 1.38 -7.48 -27.55
CA ARG A 152 2.18 -8.23 -26.57
C ARG A 152 2.64 -7.31 -25.43
N ALA A 153 2.91 -7.90 -24.26
CA ALA A 153 3.25 -7.22 -23.01
C ALA A 153 4.30 -6.09 -23.14
N LYS A 154 5.35 -6.27 -23.97
CA LYS A 154 6.38 -5.24 -24.19
C LYS A 154 5.81 -3.98 -24.86
N LYS A 155 5.06 -4.12 -25.96
CA LYS A 155 4.41 -2.98 -26.66
C LYS A 155 3.36 -2.33 -25.75
N LEU A 156 2.58 -3.13 -25.03
CA LEU A 156 1.61 -2.60 -24.06
C LEU A 156 2.25 -1.78 -22.93
N ASN A 157 3.38 -2.22 -22.40
CA ASN A 157 4.08 -1.47 -21.35
C ASN A 157 4.59 -0.13 -21.87
N VAL A 158 5.15 -0.08 -23.09
CA VAL A 158 5.58 1.18 -23.70
C VAL A 158 4.40 2.09 -24.02
N MET A 159 3.27 1.53 -24.48
CA MET A 159 2.03 2.31 -24.68
C MET A 159 1.54 2.92 -23.36
N ARG A 160 1.51 2.14 -22.28
CA ARG A 160 1.12 2.62 -20.95
C ARG A 160 2.06 3.71 -20.43
N TRP A 161 3.36 3.54 -20.62
CA TRP A 161 4.35 4.55 -20.30
C TRP A 161 4.14 5.85 -21.12
N CYS A 162 3.85 5.76 -22.43
CA CYS A 162 3.56 6.94 -23.26
C CYS A 162 2.32 7.69 -22.75
N LEU A 163 1.26 6.98 -22.39
CA LEU A 163 0.03 7.58 -21.84
C LEU A 163 0.27 8.21 -20.46
N ALA A 164 0.98 7.51 -19.56
CA ALA A 164 1.32 8.03 -18.24
C ALA A 164 2.27 9.24 -18.34
N SER A 165 3.24 9.21 -19.24
CA SER A 165 4.19 10.31 -19.47
C SER A 165 3.52 11.52 -20.14
N ALA A 166 2.56 11.31 -21.04
CA ALA A 166 1.73 12.38 -21.58
C ALA A 166 0.90 13.05 -20.47
N PHE A 167 0.31 12.25 -19.57
CA PHE A 167 -0.38 12.79 -18.40
C PHE A 167 0.56 13.58 -17.47
N ARG A 168 1.77 13.07 -17.19
CA ARG A 168 2.83 13.82 -16.47
C ARG A 168 3.21 15.12 -17.16
N GLY A 169 3.19 15.17 -18.49
CA GLY A 169 3.36 16.41 -19.27
C GLY A 169 2.30 17.46 -18.91
N ARG A 170 1.03 17.08 -18.95
CA ARG A 170 -0.08 17.96 -18.55
C ARG A 170 0.01 18.39 -17.08
N MET A 171 0.49 17.50 -16.21
CA MET A 171 0.72 17.84 -14.80
C MET A 171 1.77 18.94 -14.66
N ARG A 172 2.88 18.87 -15.42
CA ARG A 172 3.91 19.92 -15.42
C ARG A 172 3.38 21.24 -15.97
N ASP A 173 2.60 21.20 -17.05
CA ASP A 173 1.99 22.40 -17.63
C ASP A 173 1.03 23.06 -16.63
N PHE A 174 0.20 22.27 -15.96
CA PHE A 174 -0.71 22.77 -14.92
C PHE A 174 0.04 23.32 -13.71
N ALA A 175 1.14 22.68 -13.29
CA ALA A 175 1.95 23.12 -12.16
C ALA A 175 2.55 24.52 -12.36
N LYS A 176 2.87 24.89 -13.62
CA LYS A 176 3.34 26.24 -13.97
C LYS A 176 2.27 27.29 -13.67
N GLU A 177 1.01 26.98 -13.93
CA GLU A 177 -0.15 27.87 -13.67
C GLU A 177 -0.74 27.75 -12.26
N ALA A 178 -0.35 26.73 -11.49
CA ALA A 178 -0.90 26.50 -10.16
C ALA A 178 -0.61 27.67 -9.20
N LEU A 179 -1.60 28.05 -8.38
CA LEU A 179 -1.46 29.01 -7.29
C LEU A 179 -1.02 28.34 -5.99
N CYS A 180 -1.45 27.11 -5.75
CA CYS A 180 -1.15 26.35 -4.54
C CYS A 180 -1.16 24.84 -4.83
N ILE A 181 -0.41 24.10 -4.03
CA ILE A 181 -0.25 22.65 -4.10
C ILE A 181 -0.44 22.06 -2.69
N SER A 182 -1.18 20.95 -2.63
CA SER A 182 -1.31 20.10 -1.46
C SER A 182 -0.67 18.74 -1.77
N VAL A 183 0.10 18.20 -0.83
CA VAL A 183 0.69 16.85 -0.93
C VAL A 183 0.03 15.94 0.09
N GLN A 184 -0.35 14.73 -0.33
CA GLN A 184 -0.85 13.67 0.56
C GLN A 184 0.07 12.45 0.47
N GLN A 185 0.33 11.77 1.58
CA GLN A 185 1.17 10.57 1.57
C GLN A 185 0.83 9.57 2.68
N ASP A 186 1.26 8.32 2.49
CA ASP A 186 1.16 7.23 3.46
C ASP A 186 2.27 6.19 3.18
N ALA A 187 2.83 5.62 4.24
CA ALA A 187 3.80 4.53 4.22
C ALA A 187 3.21 3.23 4.78
N ARG A 188 2.75 2.35 3.89
CA ARG A 188 2.17 1.04 4.26
C ARG A 188 3.10 -0.13 3.99
N GLY A 189 3.61 -0.73 5.07
CA GLY A 189 4.52 -1.88 5.01
C GLY A 189 5.81 -1.50 4.28
N ASN A 190 6.12 -2.18 3.17
CA ASN A 190 7.30 -1.88 2.35
C ASN A 190 7.00 -0.92 1.19
N ARG A 191 5.98 -0.07 1.30
CA ARG A 191 5.61 0.86 0.21
C ARG A 191 5.32 2.24 0.74
N PHE A 192 5.55 3.21 -0.12
CA PHE A 192 5.31 4.63 0.08
C PHE A 192 4.58 5.14 -1.15
N LEU A 193 3.47 5.84 -0.95
CA LEU A 193 2.75 6.49 -2.02
C LEU A 193 2.52 7.94 -1.62
N SER A 194 2.83 8.84 -2.55
CA SER A 194 2.52 10.25 -2.44
C SER A 194 1.70 10.71 -3.63
N ARG A 195 0.74 11.58 -3.36
CA ARG A 195 -0.19 12.19 -4.31
C ARG A 195 -0.20 13.70 -4.09
N PHE A 196 -0.76 14.42 -5.05
CA PHE A 196 -0.94 15.86 -4.92
C PHE A 196 -2.29 16.32 -5.44
N LYS A 197 -2.64 17.55 -5.07
CA LYS A 197 -3.72 18.35 -5.63
C LYS A 197 -3.20 19.77 -5.89
N MET A 198 -3.52 20.35 -7.04
CA MET A 198 -3.12 21.69 -7.46
C MET A 198 -4.35 22.48 -7.89
N VAL A 199 -4.34 23.79 -7.65
CA VAL A 199 -5.40 24.69 -8.13
C VAL A 199 -4.79 25.93 -8.76
N ASN A 200 -5.30 26.34 -9.92
CA ASN A 200 -4.84 27.55 -10.64
C ASN A 200 -5.74 28.77 -10.34
N SER A 201 -5.43 29.91 -10.95
CA SER A 201 -6.19 31.16 -10.79
C SER A 201 -7.61 31.12 -11.37
N LYS A 202 -7.91 30.14 -12.23
CA LYS A 202 -9.26 29.89 -12.76
C LYS A 202 -10.07 28.94 -11.86
N LEU A 203 -9.55 28.58 -10.69
CA LEU A 203 -10.15 27.61 -9.77
C LEU A 203 -10.37 26.24 -10.45
N GLU A 204 -9.51 25.89 -11.41
CA GLU A 204 -9.45 24.53 -11.95
C GLU A 204 -8.62 23.67 -11.01
N VAL A 205 -9.05 22.42 -10.81
CA VAL A 205 -8.41 21.49 -9.89
C VAL A 205 -7.73 20.39 -10.70
N PHE A 206 -6.46 20.15 -10.42
CA PHE A 206 -5.70 19.03 -10.98
C PHE A 206 -5.15 18.17 -9.85
N GLU A 207 -5.37 16.86 -9.90
CA GLU A 207 -4.80 15.92 -8.92
C GLU A 207 -4.16 14.73 -9.63
N GLY A 208 -3.21 14.10 -8.96
CA GLY A 208 -2.54 12.93 -9.51
C GLY A 208 -1.56 12.28 -8.55
N THR A 209 -0.97 11.18 -9.03
CA THR A 209 0.10 10.47 -8.34
C THR A 209 1.42 11.25 -8.44
N LEU A 210 2.06 11.54 -7.30
CA LEU A 210 3.36 12.18 -7.25
C LEU A 210 4.49 11.14 -7.34
N ALA A 211 4.42 10.10 -6.50
CA ALA A 211 5.44 9.07 -6.45
C ALA A 211 4.92 7.77 -5.82
N LEU A 212 5.26 6.61 -6.41
CA LEU A 212 5.14 5.29 -5.79
C LEU A 212 6.53 4.68 -5.58
N ALA A 213 6.89 4.42 -4.33
CA ALA A 213 8.16 3.80 -3.95
C ALA A 213 7.97 2.54 -3.09
N LYS A 214 8.97 1.67 -3.14
CA LYS A 214 9.13 0.50 -2.27
C LYS A 214 9.98 1.01 -1.12
N HIS A 215 9.57 1.03 0.13
CA HIS A 215 10.31 1.67 1.23
C HIS A 215 10.28 3.20 1.21
N ALA A 216 9.53 3.73 2.18
CA ALA A 216 9.60 5.13 2.58
C ALA A 216 10.97 5.45 3.21
N ALA A 217 11.55 4.50 3.94
CA ALA A 217 12.79 4.65 4.68
C ALA A 217 13.75 3.49 4.40
N THR A 218 15.06 3.76 4.34
CA THR A 218 16.12 2.75 4.15
C THR A 218 16.93 2.59 5.42
N VAL A 219 17.83 1.59 5.47
CA VAL A 219 18.77 1.43 6.60
C VAL A 219 19.65 2.67 6.76
N GLU A 220 20.00 3.31 5.66
CA GLU A 220 20.79 4.54 5.63
C GLU A 220 19.96 5.79 6.02
N GLN A 221 18.65 5.75 5.78
CA GLN A 221 17.72 6.87 6.00
C GLN A 221 16.43 6.37 6.66
N PRO A 222 16.49 6.04 7.97
CA PRO A 222 15.35 5.50 8.69
C PRO A 222 14.31 6.57 9.03
N GLY A 223 13.06 6.13 9.27
CA GLY A 223 11.98 6.95 9.84
C GLY A 223 11.64 8.19 9.01
N SER A 224 11.46 9.33 9.71
CA SER A 224 11.02 10.61 9.12
C SER A 224 11.95 11.14 8.03
N VAL A 225 13.26 10.88 8.12
CA VAL A 225 14.27 11.37 7.17
C VAL A 225 14.08 10.72 5.79
N GLY A 226 13.85 9.40 5.77
CA GLY A 226 13.57 8.68 4.55
C GLY A 226 12.28 9.17 3.90
N ILE A 227 11.21 9.29 4.70
CA ILE A 227 9.91 9.77 4.27
C ILE A 227 10.04 11.16 3.62
N ARG A 228 10.69 12.11 4.30
CA ARG A 228 10.95 13.47 3.78
C ARG A 228 11.66 13.45 2.44
N ARG A 229 12.74 12.68 2.33
CA ARG A 229 13.51 12.60 1.09
C ARG A 229 12.68 12.03 -0.05
N ARG A 230 11.81 11.05 0.23
CA ARG A 230 10.91 10.48 -0.78
C ARG A 230 9.88 11.50 -1.27
N THR A 231 9.34 12.35 -0.39
CA THR A 231 8.47 13.45 -0.79
C THR A 231 9.18 14.41 -1.73
N MET A 232 10.40 14.85 -1.37
CA MET A 232 11.19 15.78 -2.20
C MET A 232 11.60 15.18 -3.54
N LEU A 233 11.98 13.90 -3.56
CA LEU A 233 12.30 13.18 -4.80
C LEU A 233 11.06 13.06 -5.71
N GLY A 234 9.86 12.94 -5.14
CA GLY A 234 8.62 12.98 -5.91
C GLY A 234 8.42 14.32 -6.62
N LEU A 235 8.67 15.44 -5.93
CA LEU A 235 8.61 16.77 -6.53
C LEU A 235 9.69 16.98 -7.61
N GLU A 236 10.90 16.47 -7.37
CA GLU A 236 12.00 16.50 -8.35
C GLU A 236 11.68 15.69 -9.60
N ASN A 237 11.12 14.48 -9.42
CA ASN A 237 10.68 13.62 -10.51
C ASN A 237 9.54 14.27 -11.32
N LEU A 238 8.63 15.01 -10.66
CA LEU A 238 7.59 15.75 -11.35
C LEU A 238 8.18 16.86 -12.23
N ALA A 239 9.25 17.52 -11.76
CA ALA A 239 9.98 18.50 -12.55
C ALA A 239 10.87 17.88 -13.65
N SER A 240 11.02 16.56 -13.69
CA SER A 240 11.91 15.85 -14.61
C SER A 240 11.13 15.14 -15.74
N GLY A 241 11.83 14.85 -16.85
CA GLY A 241 11.34 13.90 -17.84
C GLY A 241 11.41 12.47 -17.30
N THR A 242 10.40 11.65 -17.57
CA THR A 242 10.43 10.23 -17.18
C THR A 242 11.18 9.44 -18.25
N PRO A 243 12.24 8.67 -17.89
CA PRO A 243 12.94 7.84 -18.87
C PRO A 243 12.01 6.74 -19.41
N PRO A 244 12.19 6.33 -20.68
CA PRO A 244 11.46 5.20 -21.22
C PRO A 244 11.85 3.87 -20.54
N PRO A 245 10.96 2.86 -20.57
CA PRO A 245 11.29 1.53 -20.08
C PRO A 245 12.47 0.94 -20.86
N ALA A 246 13.42 0.31 -20.16
CA ALA A 246 14.62 -0.29 -20.74
C ALA A 246 14.28 -1.50 -21.63
N TYR A 247 14.02 -1.26 -22.91
CA TYR A 247 13.80 -2.26 -23.94
C TYR A 247 14.66 -1.98 -25.17
N SER A 248 15.12 -3.01 -25.86
CA SER A 248 15.99 -2.90 -27.06
C SER A 248 15.40 -2.09 -28.21
N SER A 249 14.07 -1.83 -28.18
CA SER A 249 13.33 -1.05 -29.17
C SER A 249 13.11 0.41 -28.79
N VAL A 250 13.60 0.89 -27.64
CA VAL A 250 13.40 2.27 -27.19
C VAL A 250 14.75 2.99 -27.07
N LYS A 251 14.81 4.26 -27.51
CA LYS A 251 16.02 5.08 -27.41
C LYS A 251 16.15 5.58 -25.97
N ALA A 252 17.15 5.11 -25.24
CA ALA A 252 17.35 5.46 -23.82
C ALA A 252 17.59 6.97 -23.62
N ASP A 253 18.26 7.63 -24.57
CA ASP A 253 18.65 9.06 -24.48
C ASP A 253 17.65 10.02 -25.15
N ALA A 254 16.43 9.58 -25.44
CA ALA A 254 15.46 10.40 -26.20
C ALA A 254 14.78 11.51 -25.37
N ILE A 255 14.82 11.40 -24.04
CA ILE A 255 14.17 12.35 -23.13
C ILE A 255 15.21 12.86 -22.14
N ASP A 256 15.30 14.19 -22.00
CA ASP A 256 16.06 14.79 -20.91
C ASP A 256 15.39 14.44 -19.57
N THR A 257 16.14 13.74 -18.74
CA THR A 257 15.69 13.29 -17.41
C THR A 257 16.15 14.22 -16.30
N SER A 258 16.85 15.31 -16.66
CA SER A 258 17.25 16.33 -15.71
C SER A 258 16.01 17.11 -15.23
N PRO A 259 15.94 17.46 -13.94
CA PRO A 259 14.86 18.30 -13.44
C PRO A 259 14.91 19.69 -14.04
N GLU A 260 13.78 20.18 -14.54
CA GLU A 260 13.57 21.59 -14.89
C GLU A 260 13.67 22.41 -13.59
N LYS A 261 14.86 22.97 -13.33
CA LYS A 261 15.20 23.62 -12.05
C LYS A 261 14.18 24.68 -11.63
N GLU A 262 13.69 25.47 -12.59
CA GLU A 262 12.71 26.52 -12.33
C GLU A 262 11.34 25.95 -11.95
N LEU A 263 10.89 24.90 -12.64
CA LEU A 263 9.65 24.20 -12.28
C LEU A 263 9.77 23.55 -10.90
N TYR A 264 10.91 22.91 -10.60
CA TYR A 264 11.17 22.32 -9.29
C TYR A 264 11.09 23.37 -8.18
N ARG A 265 11.74 24.53 -8.37
CA ARG A 265 11.67 25.66 -7.43
C ARG A 265 10.23 26.13 -7.22
N GLN A 266 9.47 26.30 -8.30
CA GLN A 266 8.06 26.68 -8.22
C GLN A 266 7.19 25.64 -7.50
N LEU A 267 7.39 24.34 -7.76
CA LEU A 267 6.68 23.27 -7.08
C LEU A 267 6.94 23.35 -5.56
N VAL A 268 8.21 23.45 -5.17
CA VAL A 268 8.64 23.59 -3.78
C VAL A 268 8.02 24.82 -3.12
N GLU A 269 8.02 25.96 -3.79
CA GLU A 269 7.44 27.21 -3.27
C GLU A 269 5.92 27.19 -3.20
N LYS A 270 5.23 26.43 -4.04
CA LYS A 270 3.77 26.39 -4.10
C LYS A 270 3.13 25.33 -3.19
N VAL A 271 3.91 24.41 -2.60
CA VAL A 271 3.37 23.46 -1.61
C VAL A 271 3.05 24.17 -0.31
N GLU A 272 1.76 24.25 0.00
CA GLU A 272 1.23 24.96 1.17
C GLU A 272 0.55 24.04 2.18
N CYS A 273 0.14 22.84 1.76
CA CYS A 273 -0.54 21.86 2.61
C CYS A 273 0.11 20.48 2.47
N PHE A 274 0.28 19.81 3.60
CA PHE A 274 0.80 18.45 3.69
C PHE A 274 -0.14 17.61 4.57
N ALA A 275 -0.67 16.52 4.02
CA ALA A 275 -1.53 15.58 4.74
C ALA A 275 -0.87 14.20 4.80
N ALA A 276 -0.86 13.59 5.98
CA ALA A 276 -0.31 12.27 6.21
C ALA A 276 -1.03 11.55 7.35
N ASP A 277 -0.78 10.26 7.53
CA ASP A 277 -1.30 9.54 8.68
C ASP A 277 -0.73 10.16 9.98
N ALA A 278 -1.44 9.99 11.08
CA ALA A 278 -1.03 10.43 12.42
C ALA A 278 0.18 9.65 12.97
N ALA A 279 0.81 8.77 12.18
CA ALA A 279 2.05 8.10 12.51
C ALA A 279 3.16 9.10 12.86
N ALA A 280 3.90 8.83 13.95
CA ALA A 280 4.86 9.77 14.50
C ALA A 280 5.94 10.20 13.49
N ASP A 281 6.46 9.27 12.69
CA ASP A 281 7.49 9.54 11.69
C ASP A 281 6.97 10.38 10.52
N GLU A 282 5.71 10.20 10.11
CA GLU A 282 5.10 10.99 9.03
C GLU A 282 4.81 12.43 9.47
N GLN A 283 4.27 12.57 10.68
CA GLN A 283 4.03 13.88 11.28
C GLN A 283 5.33 14.64 11.54
N LEU A 284 6.40 13.92 11.93
CA LEU A 284 7.72 14.51 12.06
C LEU A 284 8.30 14.91 10.70
N ALA A 285 8.14 14.08 9.66
CA ALA A 285 8.61 14.41 8.31
C ALA A 285 7.95 15.69 7.78
N GLY A 286 6.64 15.86 7.98
CA GLY A 286 5.93 17.10 7.64
C GLY A 286 6.48 18.32 8.38
N ARG A 287 6.79 18.20 9.67
CA ARG A 287 7.41 19.28 10.47
C ARG A 287 8.82 19.62 10.01
N GLU A 288 9.60 18.62 9.63
CA GLU A 288 10.97 18.80 9.12
C GLU A 288 11.00 19.39 7.70
N LEU A 289 9.93 19.18 6.91
CA LEU A 289 9.73 19.83 5.62
C LEU A 289 9.36 21.31 5.76
N SER A 290 8.65 21.67 6.83
CA SER A 290 8.25 23.05 7.10
C SER A 290 9.47 23.91 7.42
N SER A 291 9.64 24.96 6.64
CA SER A 291 10.60 26.04 6.84
C SER A 291 10.15 27.08 7.88
N THR A 292 8.91 26.99 8.36
CA THR A 292 8.28 28.03 9.17
C THR A 292 9.11 28.27 10.45
N PRO A 293 9.68 29.46 10.65
CA PRO A 293 10.51 29.80 11.82
C PRO A 293 9.79 29.60 13.15
N MET A 294 8.46 29.54 13.15
CA MET A 294 7.68 29.48 14.38
C MET A 294 7.75 28.10 15.10
N LEU A 295 8.08 27.02 14.38
CA LEU A 295 8.43 25.71 14.98
C LEU A 295 9.95 25.53 15.18
N ALA A 296 10.79 26.27 14.45
CA ALA A 296 12.26 26.16 14.46
C ALA A 296 13.00 27.21 15.32
N GLY A 297 12.32 28.28 15.74
CA GLY A 297 12.88 29.49 16.38
C GLY A 297 13.28 30.59 15.37
N PRO A 298 13.52 31.83 15.85
CA PRO A 298 13.88 32.98 15.01
C PRO A 298 15.22 32.82 14.27
N ASP A 299 16.07 31.90 14.71
CA ASP A 299 17.23 31.40 13.98
C ASP A 299 17.02 29.90 13.71
N PRO A 300 16.46 29.51 12.55
CA PRO A 300 16.68 28.17 12.06
C PRO A 300 18.17 28.06 11.77
N MET A 301 18.95 27.41 12.66
CA MET A 301 20.34 27.10 12.33
C MET A 301 20.33 26.35 11.00
N PRO A 302 20.86 26.93 9.90
CA PRO A 302 21.05 26.16 8.69
C PRO A 302 22.05 25.08 9.06
N LEU A 303 21.60 23.83 9.11
CA LEU A 303 22.50 22.70 9.25
C LEU A 303 23.30 22.65 7.95
N LYS A 304 24.47 23.28 7.98
CA LYS A 304 25.38 23.47 6.83
C LYS A 304 25.77 22.20 6.08
N ASP A 305 25.39 21.01 6.56
CA ASP A 305 25.67 19.71 5.92
C ASP A 305 24.50 18.70 6.02
N VAL A 306 23.29 19.13 6.43
CA VAL A 306 22.10 18.25 6.48
C VAL A 306 20.93 19.00 5.84
N MET A 307 20.83 18.87 4.51
CA MET A 307 19.75 19.24 3.59
C MET A 307 18.82 20.38 4.05
N GLU A 308 18.92 21.50 3.33
CA GLU A 308 18.08 22.70 3.40
C GLU A 308 16.59 22.39 3.64
N GLN A 309 15.96 23.17 4.54
CA GLN A 309 14.51 23.19 4.75
C GLN A 309 13.82 23.34 3.41
N SER A 310 13.01 22.35 3.04
CA SER A 310 12.74 22.13 1.62
C SER A 310 11.40 22.67 1.13
N LEU A 311 10.48 23.14 1.99
CA LEU A 311 9.19 23.74 1.58
C LEU A 311 8.97 25.12 2.27
N PRO A 312 9.30 26.25 1.61
CA PRO A 312 9.32 27.59 2.20
C PRO A 312 7.92 28.11 2.62
N ASN A 313 6.87 27.64 1.96
CA ASN A 313 5.50 28.14 2.15
C ASN A 313 4.55 27.08 2.71
N LEU A 314 5.06 26.04 3.37
CA LEU A 314 4.21 25.02 4.00
C LEU A 314 3.46 25.62 5.20
N LYS A 315 2.15 25.86 5.05
CA LYS A 315 1.27 26.49 6.05
C LYS A 315 0.57 25.46 6.93
N VAL A 316 0.15 24.33 6.35
CA VAL A 316 -0.70 23.33 7.04
C VAL A 316 -0.05 21.95 7.03
N ILE A 317 0.06 21.33 8.20
CA ILE A 317 0.41 19.92 8.37
C ILE A 317 -0.80 19.24 9.01
N GLN A 318 -1.55 18.50 8.20
CA GLN A 318 -2.81 17.89 8.58
C GLN A 318 -2.61 16.39 8.89
N ARG A 319 -3.33 15.93 9.91
CA ARG A 319 -3.49 14.49 10.19
C ARG A 319 -4.69 13.98 9.42
N ASP A 320 -4.57 12.76 8.90
CA ASP A 320 -5.68 12.09 8.22
C ASP A 320 -6.94 12.06 9.08
N ARG A 321 -8.00 12.69 8.57
CA ARG A 321 -9.29 12.81 9.25
C ARG A 321 -10.05 11.49 9.35
N ALA A 322 -9.90 10.57 8.40
CA ALA A 322 -10.58 9.27 8.47
C ALA A 322 -10.02 8.43 9.65
N HIS A 323 -8.68 8.38 9.79
CA HIS A 323 -8.00 7.80 10.93
C HIS A 323 -8.37 8.47 12.27
N ALA A 324 -8.51 9.80 12.27
CA ALA A 324 -8.97 10.52 13.45
C ALA A 324 -10.42 10.18 13.82
N GLY A 325 -11.30 10.03 12.83
CA GLY A 325 -12.68 9.61 13.01
C GLY A 325 -12.81 8.25 13.68
N GLN A 326 -11.94 7.28 13.39
CA GLN A 326 -12.00 5.96 14.05
C GLN A 326 -11.82 6.05 15.58
N ARG A 327 -11.05 7.03 16.06
CA ARG A 327 -10.80 7.21 17.50
C ARG A 327 -12.05 7.65 18.27
N MET A 328 -13.00 8.30 17.61
CA MET A 328 -14.29 8.68 18.20
C MET A 328 -15.17 7.47 18.58
N MET A 329 -14.88 6.29 18.04
CA MET A 329 -15.53 5.02 18.39
C MET A 329 -14.68 4.20 19.35
N MET A 330 -13.40 4.01 19.03
CA MET A 330 -12.53 3.11 19.80
C MET A 330 -12.20 3.64 21.20
N ARG A 331 -12.06 4.96 21.39
CA ARG A 331 -11.70 5.53 22.70
C ARG A 331 -12.80 5.38 23.73
N PRO A 332 -14.07 5.76 23.44
CA PRO A 332 -15.17 5.49 24.34
C PRO A 332 -15.33 4.00 24.69
N TRP A 333 -15.10 3.09 23.74
CA TRP A 333 -15.15 1.65 24.02
C TRP A 333 -14.14 1.20 25.07
N LYS A 334 -12.93 1.76 25.06
CA LYS A 334 -11.86 1.40 26.00
C LYS A 334 -12.01 2.08 27.36
N ALA A 335 -12.75 3.19 27.42
CA ALA A 335 -12.92 3.97 28.65
C ALA A 335 -13.94 3.33 29.61
N ASP A 336 -15.00 2.71 29.08
CA ASP A 336 -15.97 1.96 29.89
C ASP A 336 -15.52 0.49 30.04
N PRO A 337 -15.30 -0.02 31.27
CA PRO A 337 -14.83 -1.40 31.48
C PRO A 337 -15.77 -2.49 30.96
N VAL A 338 -17.08 -2.28 31.01
CA VAL A 338 -18.08 -3.26 30.57
C VAL A 338 -18.13 -3.29 29.05
N ILE A 339 -18.17 -2.11 28.40
CA ILE A 339 -18.10 -2.00 26.94
C ILE A 339 -16.78 -2.59 26.43
N SER A 340 -15.66 -2.25 27.06
CA SER A 340 -14.33 -2.77 26.68
C SER A 340 -14.29 -4.29 26.78
N LEU A 341 -14.91 -4.88 27.80
CA LEU A 341 -14.99 -6.34 27.94
C LEU A 341 -15.82 -6.97 26.83
N ILE A 342 -16.97 -6.39 26.48
CA ILE A 342 -17.83 -6.87 25.38
C ILE A 342 -17.03 -6.85 24.06
N MET A 343 -16.40 -5.72 23.74
CA MET A 343 -15.60 -5.59 22.52
C MET A 343 -14.42 -6.57 22.50
N HIS A 344 -13.78 -6.78 23.64
CA HIS A 344 -12.70 -7.74 23.78
C HIS A 344 -13.17 -9.18 23.49
N GLN A 345 -14.26 -9.61 24.14
CA GLN A 345 -14.79 -10.98 24.04
C GLN A 345 -15.31 -11.29 22.64
N PHE A 346 -16.08 -10.38 22.03
CA PHE A 346 -16.77 -10.63 20.77
C PHE A 346 -15.93 -10.31 19.53
N VAL A 347 -15.02 -9.34 19.60
CA VAL A 347 -14.30 -8.81 18.43
C VAL A 347 -12.78 -8.93 18.56
N GLU A 348 -12.17 -8.41 19.62
CA GLU A 348 -10.72 -8.16 19.63
C GLU A 348 -9.84 -9.36 20.00
N LYS A 349 -10.29 -10.25 20.91
CA LYS A 349 -9.46 -11.40 21.34
C LYS A 349 -9.13 -12.34 20.18
N THR A 350 -7.98 -13.00 20.20
CA THR A 350 -7.50 -13.84 19.07
C THR A 350 -8.51 -14.89 18.62
N ASN A 351 -9.19 -15.50 19.61
CA ASN A 351 -10.21 -16.51 19.44
C ASN A 351 -11.61 -15.93 19.70
N SER A 352 -11.87 -14.71 19.21
CA SER A 352 -13.18 -14.09 19.28
C SER A 352 -14.11 -14.67 18.20
N PRO A 353 -15.44 -14.60 18.38
CA PRO A 353 -16.41 -14.94 17.33
C PRO A 353 -16.12 -14.25 15.99
N ALA A 354 -15.74 -12.96 16.02
CA ALA A 354 -15.40 -12.23 14.80
C ALA A 354 -14.20 -12.83 14.05
N LYS A 355 -13.15 -13.22 14.79
CA LYS A 355 -11.94 -13.81 14.20
C LYS A 355 -12.15 -15.27 13.82
N PHE A 356 -12.92 -16.04 14.59
CA PHE A 356 -13.34 -17.40 14.22
C PHE A 356 -14.01 -17.43 12.84
N ILE A 357 -15.03 -16.60 12.64
CA ILE A 357 -15.79 -16.56 11.38
C ILE A 357 -14.96 -15.98 10.23
N THR A 358 -14.01 -15.10 10.51
CA THR A 358 -13.23 -14.42 9.45
C THR A 358 -11.97 -15.17 9.03
N TYR A 359 -11.28 -15.82 9.97
CA TYR A 359 -9.94 -16.38 9.73
C TYR A 359 -9.87 -17.92 9.81
N PHE A 360 -10.92 -18.60 10.30
CA PHE A 360 -10.91 -20.05 10.45
C PHE A 360 -11.97 -20.70 9.55
N PRO A 361 -11.60 -21.19 8.34
CA PRO A 361 -12.55 -21.71 7.35
C PRO A 361 -13.49 -22.81 7.88
N ASN A 362 -12.99 -23.69 8.75
CA ASN A 362 -13.81 -24.77 9.32
C ASN A 362 -14.90 -24.24 10.25
N LEU A 363 -14.60 -23.19 11.03
CA LEU A 363 -15.57 -22.57 11.94
C LEU A 363 -16.54 -21.66 11.18
N GLN A 364 -16.04 -21.02 10.13
CA GLN A 364 -16.86 -20.29 9.17
C GLN A 364 -17.93 -21.19 8.54
N GLN A 365 -17.57 -22.42 8.13
CA GLN A 365 -18.53 -23.37 7.58
C GLN A 365 -19.59 -23.80 8.60
N ILE A 366 -19.21 -24.07 9.86
CA ILE A 366 -20.17 -24.39 10.93
C ILE A 366 -21.15 -23.23 11.13
N TYR A 367 -20.65 -21.99 11.16
CA TYR A 367 -21.47 -20.80 11.25
C TYR A 367 -22.44 -20.67 10.06
N GLU A 368 -21.97 -20.90 8.83
CA GLU A 368 -22.81 -20.85 7.62
C GLU A 368 -23.93 -21.89 7.63
N ASP A 369 -23.63 -23.12 8.06
CA ASP A 369 -24.62 -24.19 8.17
C ASP A 369 -25.70 -23.87 9.21
N LEU A 370 -25.29 -23.34 10.37
CA LEU A 370 -26.23 -22.92 11.42
C LEU A 370 -27.07 -21.73 10.98
N ARG A 371 -26.47 -20.77 10.27
CA ARG A 371 -27.17 -19.62 9.70
C ARG A 371 -28.25 -20.05 8.71
N GLN A 372 -27.97 -21.00 7.83
CA GLN A 372 -28.94 -21.54 6.87
C GLN A 372 -30.13 -22.26 7.55
N ARG A 373 -29.90 -22.81 8.75
CA ARG A 373 -30.93 -23.50 9.55
C ARG A 373 -31.71 -22.54 10.46
N SER A 374 -31.16 -21.36 10.75
CA SER A 374 -31.80 -20.35 11.59
C SER A 374 -32.81 -19.50 10.82
N THR A 375 -33.89 -19.09 11.49
CA THR A 375 -34.82 -18.08 10.99
C THR A 375 -34.22 -16.69 11.18
N GLU A 376 -33.72 -16.09 10.10
CA GLU A 376 -33.20 -14.71 10.12
C GLU A 376 -34.33 -13.69 9.93
N ASP A 377 -34.43 -12.72 10.85
CA ASP A 377 -35.34 -11.56 10.72
C ASP A 377 -34.97 -10.67 9.52
N VAL A 378 -33.66 -10.62 9.20
CA VAL A 378 -33.11 -9.95 8.02
C VAL A 378 -32.30 -10.95 7.21
N LYS A 379 -32.85 -11.44 6.09
CA LYS A 379 -32.14 -12.38 5.20
C LYS A 379 -30.90 -11.73 4.60
N LEU A 380 -29.71 -12.10 5.07
CA LEU A 380 -28.46 -11.63 4.45
C LEU A 380 -28.19 -12.39 3.15
N SER A 381 -27.39 -11.80 2.26
CA SER A 381 -27.02 -12.44 0.99
C SER A 381 -26.34 -13.81 1.23
N LYS A 382 -26.58 -14.75 0.31
CA LYS A 382 -25.89 -16.05 0.28
C LYS A 382 -24.36 -15.90 0.15
N HIS A 383 -23.89 -14.75 -0.32
CA HIS A 383 -22.47 -14.43 -0.49
C HIS A 383 -21.81 -13.83 0.77
N VAL A 384 -22.56 -13.62 1.86
CA VAL A 384 -22.00 -13.17 3.14
C VAL A 384 -21.53 -14.40 3.92
N HIS A 385 -20.28 -14.78 3.64
CA HIS A 385 -19.58 -15.91 4.25
C HIS A 385 -18.81 -15.52 5.52
N SER A 386 -18.45 -14.24 5.70
CA SER A 386 -17.68 -13.78 6.86
C SER A 386 -18.12 -12.40 7.36
N PHE A 387 -17.60 -12.01 8.53
CA PHE A 387 -17.82 -10.67 9.09
C PHE A 387 -16.95 -9.59 8.46
N ALA A 388 -16.06 -9.95 7.51
CA ALA A 388 -15.14 -9.04 6.84
C ALA A 388 -14.25 -8.22 7.81
N TYR A 389 -13.98 -8.78 9.00
CA TYR A 389 -13.16 -8.14 10.02
C TYR A 389 -11.72 -7.92 9.52
N ALA A 390 -11.26 -6.68 9.61
CA ALA A 390 -9.92 -6.28 9.19
C ALA A 390 -9.49 -5.09 10.04
N PRO A 391 -8.71 -5.30 11.12
CA PRO A 391 -8.34 -4.21 12.04
C PRO A 391 -7.59 -3.06 11.36
N GLN A 392 -6.97 -3.34 10.21
CA GLN A 392 -6.27 -2.38 9.35
C GLN A 392 -7.17 -1.67 8.30
N ARG A 393 -8.50 -1.87 8.33
CA ARG A 393 -9.46 -1.19 7.45
C ARG A 393 -10.42 -0.39 8.30
N TYR A 394 -10.72 0.83 7.85
CA TYR A 394 -11.69 1.68 8.51
C TYR A 394 -13.01 0.96 8.76
N ALA A 395 -13.41 0.98 10.02
CA ALA A 395 -14.75 0.63 10.46
C ALA A 395 -15.21 -0.78 10.04
N SER A 396 -14.26 -1.72 9.86
CA SER A 396 -14.59 -3.14 9.71
C SER A 396 -15.31 -3.68 10.95
N GLU A 397 -15.10 -3.06 12.09
CA GLU A 397 -15.76 -3.32 13.37
C GLU A 397 -17.26 -3.02 13.31
N SER A 398 -17.70 -1.97 12.60
CA SER A 398 -19.14 -1.65 12.51
C SER A 398 -19.89 -2.70 11.70
N GLN A 399 -19.31 -3.16 10.59
CA GLN A 399 -19.87 -4.25 9.78
C GLN A 399 -19.85 -5.57 10.55
N THR A 400 -18.78 -5.82 11.30
CA THR A 400 -18.66 -6.99 12.17
C THR A 400 -19.76 -7.02 13.23
N LEU A 401 -19.96 -5.91 13.96
CA LEU A 401 -21.01 -5.80 14.98
C LEU A 401 -22.40 -5.93 14.36
N CYS A 402 -22.65 -5.27 13.23
CA CYS A 402 -23.93 -5.36 12.52
C CYS A 402 -24.25 -6.81 12.16
N ARG A 403 -23.34 -7.51 11.49
CA ARG A 403 -23.56 -8.90 11.07
C ARG A 403 -23.72 -9.83 12.26
N MET A 404 -22.91 -9.63 13.30
CA MET A 404 -22.98 -10.41 14.53
C MET A 404 -24.33 -10.29 15.23
N VAL A 405 -24.90 -9.08 15.32
CA VAL A 405 -26.24 -8.88 15.91
C VAL A 405 -27.33 -9.46 15.02
N LEU A 406 -27.24 -9.29 13.70
CA LEU A 406 -28.20 -9.85 12.75
C LEU A 406 -28.23 -11.39 12.77
N THR A 407 -27.11 -12.04 13.10
CA THR A 407 -26.97 -13.51 13.11
C THR A 407 -26.58 -14.08 14.47
N ILE A 408 -26.91 -13.39 15.56
CA ILE A 408 -26.45 -13.73 16.92
C ILE A 408 -26.74 -15.17 17.32
N ASP A 409 -27.87 -15.72 16.88
CA ASP A 409 -28.28 -17.10 17.16
C ASP A 409 -27.33 -18.12 16.52
N ALA A 410 -26.92 -17.87 15.27
CA ALA A 410 -25.93 -18.70 14.57
C ALA A 410 -24.53 -18.54 15.16
N VAL A 411 -24.16 -17.35 15.64
CA VAL A 411 -22.90 -17.11 16.34
C VAL A 411 -22.82 -17.91 17.63
N ILE A 412 -23.87 -17.84 18.47
CA ILE A 412 -23.94 -18.57 19.73
C ILE A 412 -23.97 -20.09 19.48
N GLY A 413 -24.75 -20.55 18.49
CA GLY A 413 -24.77 -21.96 18.11
C GLY A 413 -23.41 -22.47 17.63
N MET A 414 -22.65 -21.65 16.91
CA MET A 414 -21.29 -21.99 16.49
C MET A 414 -20.37 -22.14 17.70
N LEU A 415 -20.40 -21.20 18.66
CA LEU A 415 -19.61 -21.30 19.88
C LEU A 415 -19.98 -22.56 20.69
N ALA A 416 -21.28 -22.87 20.80
CA ALA A 416 -21.76 -24.09 21.47
C ALA A 416 -21.23 -25.36 20.79
N THR A 417 -21.23 -25.39 19.45
CA THR A 417 -20.66 -26.50 18.67
C THR A 417 -19.16 -26.61 18.87
N VAL A 418 -18.44 -25.48 18.91
CA VAL A 418 -16.97 -25.45 19.07
C VAL A 418 -16.53 -25.98 20.43
N GLN A 419 -17.21 -25.60 21.52
CA GLN A 419 -16.86 -26.14 22.85
C GLN A 419 -17.05 -27.67 22.92
N GLU A 420 -18.06 -28.22 22.24
CA GLU A 420 -18.36 -29.65 22.27
C GLU A 420 -17.42 -30.45 21.37
N THR A 421 -17.15 -29.96 20.16
CA THR A 421 -16.43 -30.69 19.12
C THR A 421 -14.91 -30.56 19.20
N ARG A 422 -14.39 -29.52 19.85
CA ARG A 422 -12.95 -29.24 19.93
C ARG A 422 -12.41 -29.26 21.38
N ARG A 423 -12.87 -30.18 22.23
CA ARG A 423 -12.46 -30.25 23.64
C ARG A 423 -10.92 -30.28 23.79
N GLY A 424 -10.41 -29.56 24.79
CA GLY A 424 -8.98 -29.52 25.12
C GLY A 424 -8.13 -28.55 24.29
N CYS A 425 -8.70 -27.84 23.30
CA CYS A 425 -7.98 -26.79 22.55
C CYS A 425 -8.28 -25.37 23.05
N ALA A 426 -7.43 -24.41 22.65
CA ALA A 426 -7.58 -23.01 23.00
C ALA A 426 -8.87 -22.38 22.41
N GLU A 427 -9.34 -22.86 21.27
CA GLU A 427 -10.57 -22.40 20.63
C GLU A 427 -11.80 -22.80 21.44
N ALA A 428 -11.86 -24.03 21.95
CA ALA A 428 -12.95 -24.48 22.81
C ALA A 428 -12.95 -23.77 24.16
N ALA A 429 -11.78 -23.59 24.78
CA ALA A 429 -11.66 -22.80 26.02
C ALA A 429 -12.17 -21.36 25.81
N ALA A 430 -11.77 -20.72 24.70
CA ALA A 430 -12.23 -19.38 24.37
C ALA A 430 -13.73 -19.32 24.04
N ALA A 431 -14.30 -20.38 23.43
CA ALA A 431 -15.73 -20.47 23.17
C ALA A 431 -16.53 -20.58 24.48
N VAL A 432 -16.10 -21.44 25.41
CA VAL A 432 -16.70 -21.57 26.76
C VAL A 432 -16.64 -20.23 27.50
N GLU A 433 -15.49 -19.58 27.50
CA GLU A 433 -15.31 -18.27 28.14
C GLU A 433 -16.26 -17.22 27.55
N THR A 434 -16.39 -17.18 26.22
CA THR A 434 -17.29 -16.23 25.54
C THR A 434 -18.74 -16.53 25.89
N LEU A 435 -19.15 -17.80 25.85
CA LEU A 435 -20.52 -18.22 26.19
C LEU A 435 -20.84 -17.92 27.66
N ALA A 436 -19.93 -18.20 28.59
CA ALA A 436 -20.06 -17.87 30.01
C ALA A 436 -20.21 -16.36 30.25
N SER A 437 -19.69 -15.53 29.34
CA SER A 437 -19.82 -14.08 29.41
C SER A 437 -21.16 -13.54 28.90
N ILE A 438 -22.01 -14.36 28.29
CA ILE A 438 -23.28 -13.88 27.71
C ILE A 438 -24.31 -13.60 28.81
N THR A 439 -24.87 -12.39 28.78
CA THR A 439 -26.02 -11.98 29.60
C THR A 439 -26.98 -11.15 28.75
N THR A 440 -28.24 -11.04 29.19
CA THR A 440 -29.25 -10.17 28.55
C THR A 440 -28.74 -8.73 28.40
N GLU A 441 -28.14 -8.16 29.45
CA GLU A 441 -27.55 -6.82 29.46
C GLU A 441 -26.43 -6.68 28.41
N ARG A 442 -25.50 -7.63 28.34
CA ARG A 442 -24.36 -7.58 27.41
C ARG A 442 -24.78 -7.71 25.96
N LEU A 443 -25.79 -8.54 25.66
CA LEU A 443 -26.35 -8.64 24.31
C LEU A 443 -27.08 -7.36 23.89
N LEU A 444 -27.81 -6.73 24.82
CA LEU A 444 -28.43 -5.44 24.59
C LEU A 444 -27.36 -4.35 24.34
N LEU A 445 -26.33 -4.25 25.18
CA LEU A 445 -25.22 -3.32 24.97
C LEU A 445 -24.49 -3.58 23.65
N LEU A 446 -24.24 -4.85 23.28
CA LEU A 446 -23.64 -5.20 22.00
C LEU A 446 -24.44 -4.64 20.82
N SER A 447 -25.78 -4.69 20.90
CA SER A 447 -26.66 -4.12 19.87
C SER A 447 -26.67 -2.59 19.83
N MET A 448 -26.64 -1.93 20.98
CA MET A 448 -26.49 -0.47 21.09
C MET A 448 -25.14 0.02 20.55
N LEU A 449 -24.07 -0.71 20.84
CA LEU A 449 -22.73 -0.46 20.28
C LEU A 449 -22.71 -0.64 18.77
N GLY A 450 -23.42 -1.64 18.25
CA GLY A 450 -23.63 -1.82 16.82
C GLY A 450 -24.33 -0.61 16.18
N ASP A 451 -25.41 -0.11 16.80
CA ASP A 451 -26.12 1.07 16.32
C ASP A 451 -25.24 2.34 16.36
N ALA A 452 -24.43 2.54 17.41
CA ALA A 452 -23.47 3.65 17.48
C ALA A 452 -22.36 3.51 16.42
N ALA A 453 -21.83 2.30 16.23
CA ALA A 453 -20.77 2.01 15.25
C ALA A 453 -21.25 2.23 13.81
N LEU A 454 -22.51 1.97 13.51
CA LEU A 454 -23.10 2.24 12.19
C LEU A 454 -23.23 3.74 11.90
N GLU A 455 -23.59 4.58 12.87
CA GLU A 455 -23.56 6.04 12.66
C GLU A 455 -22.13 6.55 12.54
N GLN A 456 -21.18 6.04 13.34
CA GLN A 456 -19.78 6.42 13.18
C GLN A 456 -19.23 6.00 11.81
N TYR A 457 -19.60 4.82 11.33
CA TYR A 457 -19.21 4.35 9.99
C TYR A 457 -19.63 5.33 8.91
N ARG A 458 -20.85 5.87 8.99
CA ARG A 458 -21.32 6.90 8.04
C ARG A 458 -20.46 8.15 8.08
N MET A 459 -20.06 8.59 9.27
CA MET A 459 -19.16 9.74 9.43
C MET A 459 -17.76 9.45 8.87
N ILE A 460 -17.19 8.28 9.16
CA ILE A 460 -15.89 7.87 8.62
C ILE A 460 -15.95 7.74 7.10
N ALA A 461 -17.03 7.19 6.55
CA ALA A 461 -17.22 7.09 5.10
C ALA A 461 -17.31 8.47 4.42
N PHE A 462 -17.91 9.45 5.10
CA PHE A 462 -17.89 10.85 4.64
C PHE A 462 -16.47 11.42 4.66
N LEU A 463 -15.71 11.24 5.76
CA LEU A 463 -14.32 11.68 5.88
C LEU A 463 -13.35 10.94 4.93
N ASP A 464 -13.69 9.73 4.50
CA ASP A 464 -12.94 8.92 3.52
C ASP A 464 -13.28 9.28 2.06
N SER A 465 -14.20 10.22 1.84
CA SER A 465 -14.58 10.64 0.48
C SER A 465 -13.38 11.22 -0.27
N SER A 466 -13.26 10.88 -1.57
CA SER A 466 -12.27 11.50 -2.46
C SER A 466 -12.53 12.98 -2.68
N ASP A 467 -13.80 13.37 -2.59
CA ASP A 467 -14.30 14.73 -2.82
C ASP A 467 -14.78 15.32 -1.50
N LEU A 468 -14.03 15.07 -0.42
CA LEU A 468 -14.31 15.61 0.90
C LEU A 468 -14.33 17.14 0.84
N ASP A 469 -15.48 17.73 1.18
CA ASP A 469 -15.65 19.16 1.27
C ASP A 469 -15.36 19.65 2.70
N GLU A 470 -14.28 20.41 2.85
CA GLU A 470 -13.85 20.99 4.13
C GLU A 470 -14.92 21.86 4.79
N ALA A 471 -15.79 22.50 3.99
CA ALA A 471 -16.83 23.38 4.49
C ALA A 471 -18.00 22.63 5.16
N GLU A 472 -18.19 21.34 4.83
CA GLU A 472 -19.30 20.53 5.33
C GLU A 472 -18.96 19.78 6.63
N ILE A 473 -17.67 19.60 6.90
CA ILE A 473 -17.19 18.76 8.00
C ILE A 473 -17.75 19.18 9.37
N PRO A 474 -17.72 20.46 9.77
CA PRO A 474 -18.30 20.87 11.05
C PRO A 474 -19.80 20.59 11.17
N GLU A 475 -20.56 20.75 10.07
CA GLU A 475 -22.00 20.47 10.04
C GLU A 475 -22.27 18.97 10.17
N GLN A 476 -21.54 18.13 9.45
CA GLN A 476 -21.67 16.67 9.53
C GLN A 476 -21.35 16.14 10.94
N PHE A 477 -20.36 16.72 11.62
CA PHE A 477 -20.08 16.38 13.02
C PHE A 477 -21.20 16.79 13.98
N LEU A 478 -21.74 18.00 13.81
CA LEU A 478 -22.88 18.44 14.62
C LEU A 478 -24.08 17.51 14.42
N PHE A 479 -24.35 17.13 13.17
CA PHE A 479 -25.42 16.19 12.82
C PHE A 479 -25.19 14.80 13.43
N TYR A 480 -23.96 14.28 13.33
CA TYR A 480 -23.56 13.02 13.98
C TYR A 480 -23.78 13.07 15.50
N HIS A 481 -23.35 14.15 16.15
CA HIS A 481 -23.53 14.32 17.59
C HIS A 481 -25.00 14.39 18.00
N GLN A 482 -25.82 15.16 17.26
CA GLN A 482 -27.26 15.25 17.49
C GLN A 482 -27.96 13.90 17.34
N LYS A 483 -27.52 13.05 16.40
CA LYS A 483 -28.06 11.69 16.27
C LYS A 483 -27.74 10.84 17.49
N LEU A 484 -26.48 10.82 17.94
CA LEU A 484 -26.10 10.06 19.13
C LEU A 484 -26.90 10.53 20.37
N ASP A 485 -27.05 11.84 20.53
CA ASP A 485 -27.84 12.43 21.62
C ASP A 485 -29.31 11.99 21.55
N CYS A 486 -29.94 12.08 20.38
CA CYS A 486 -31.30 11.60 20.18
C CYS A 486 -31.43 10.08 20.42
N MET A 487 -30.49 9.28 19.92
CA MET A 487 -30.52 7.82 20.06
C MET A 487 -30.40 7.39 21.53
N PHE A 488 -29.39 7.88 22.24
CA PHE A 488 -29.02 7.34 23.56
C PHE A 488 -29.48 8.22 24.72
N ARG A 489 -29.31 9.54 24.66
CA ARG A 489 -29.71 10.44 25.76
C ARG A 489 -31.21 10.73 25.78
N LYS A 490 -31.84 10.81 24.61
CA LYS A 490 -33.31 10.86 24.45
C LYS A 490 -33.96 9.48 24.25
N GLN A 491 -33.17 8.42 24.44
CA GLN A 491 -33.59 7.02 24.49
C GLN A 491 -34.33 6.51 23.24
N GLN A 492 -34.24 7.21 22.10
CA GLN A 492 -34.98 6.85 20.89
C GLN A 492 -34.49 5.53 20.28
N VAL A 493 -33.27 5.08 20.60
CA VAL A 493 -32.69 3.82 20.13
C VAL A 493 -33.53 2.58 20.47
N LEU A 494 -34.36 2.67 21.52
CA LEU A 494 -35.27 1.59 21.91
C LEU A 494 -36.47 1.43 20.96
N HIS A 495 -36.80 2.48 20.21
CA HIS A 495 -38.04 2.58 19.42
C HIS A 495 -37.77 2.65 17.92
N ILE A 496 -36.63 3.19 17.49
CA ILE A 496 -36.28 3.26 16.07
C ILE A 496 -35.89 1.89 15.51
N GLY A 497 -36.19 1.66 14.23
CA GLY A 497 -35.80 0.45 13.53
C GLY A 497 -34.29 0.34 13.35
N GLY A 498 -33.60 -0.30 14.30
CA GLY A 498 -32.16 -0.51 14.34
C GLY A 498 -31.77 -1.85 14.97
N LEU A 499 -30.48 -2.03 15.26
CA LEU A 499 -29.95 -3.27 15.83
C LEU A 499 -30.47 -3.50 17.26
N THR A 500 -30.65 -2.44 18.03
CA THR A 500 -31.16 -2.47 19.40
C THR A 500 -32.61 -2.93 19.45
N ALA A 501 -33.49 -2.34 18.63
CA ALA A 501 -34.89 -2.78 18.54
C ALA A 501 -35.03 -4.24 18.07
N LEU A 502 -34.15 -4.68 17.16
CA LEU A 502 -34.08 -6.08 16.76
C LEU A 502 -33.67 -6.99 17.93
N MET A 503 -32.62 -6.63 18.66
CA MET A 503 -32.16 -7.40 19.81
C MET A 503 -33.22 -7.46 20.92
N LEU A 504 -33.92 -6.37 21.20
CA LEU A 504 -35.05 -6.35 22.14
C LEU A 504 -36.16 -7.33 21.73
N THR A 505 -36.39 -7.50 20.43
CA THR A 505 -37.35 -8.50 19.93
C THR A 505 -36.84 -9.92 20.18
N LYS A 506 -35.56 -10.19 19.88
CA LYS A 506 -34.92 -11.50 20.13
C LYS A 506 -34.86 -11.87 21.61
N LEU A 507 -34.64 -10.91 22.50
CA LEU A 507 -34.55 -11.13 23.95
C LEU A 507 -35.90 -11.41 24.63
N LYS A 508 -37.03 -11.34 23.91
CA LYS A 508 -38.34 -11.78 24.45
C LYS A 508 -38.41 -13.30 24.58
N GLU A 509 -37.62 -14.03 23.81
CA GLU A 509 -37.55 -15.49 23.86
C GLU A 509 -36.46 -15.95 24.85
N ALA A 510 -36.80 -16.92 25.70
CA ALA A 510 -35.84 -17.50 26.63
C ALA A 510 -34.92 -18.47 25.89
N ARG A 511 -33.61 -18.33 26.07
CA ARG A 511 -32.58 -19.15 25.44
C ARG A 511 -31.58 -19.59 26.49
N SER A 512 -31.04 -20.79 26.33
CA SER A 512 -30.03 -21.35 27.24
C SER A 512 -29.06 -22.25 26.49
N VAL A 513 -27.80 -22.24 26.91
CA VAL A 513 -26.76 -23.17 26.44
C VAL A 513 -26.09 -23.81 27.65
N MET A 514 -25.91 -25.13 27.58
CA MET A 514 -25.10 -25.85 28.55
C MET A 514 -23.62 -25.73 28.18
N LEU A 515 -22.81 -25.33 29.15
CA LEU A 515 -21.37 -25.30 29.02
C LEU A 515 -20.77 -26.68 29.31
N THR A 516 -19.65 -26.99 28.68
CA THR A 516 -18.90 -28.24 28.91
C THR A 516 -18.39 -28.40 30.35
N ASN A 517 -18.34 -27.33 31.14
CA ASN A 517 -18.03 -27.35 32.57
C ASN A 517 -19.25 -27.65 33.46
N GLY A 518 -20.42 -27.95 32.88
CA GLY A 518 -21.66 -28.27 33.59
C GLY A 518 -22.51 -27.06 33.99
N GLN A 519 -22.04 -25.83 33.76
CA GLN A 519 -22.82 -24.61 34.03
C GLN A 519 -23.86 -24.37 32.92
N SER A 520 -25.05 -23.90 33.29
CA SER A 520 -26.05 -23.43 32.33
C SER A 520 -26.01 -21.91 32.24
N VAL A 521 -25.93 -21.39 31.02
CA VAL A 521 -26.02 -19.94 30.75
C VAL A 521 -27.34 -19.69 30.04
N SER A 522 -28.15 -18.78 30.61
CA SER A 522 -29.46 -18.43 30.06
C SER A 522 -29.58 -16.92 29.87
N TRP A 523 -30.29 -16.50 28.83
CA TRP A 523 -30.56 -15.10 28.50
C TRP A 523 -31.91 -14.96 27.81
N GLY A 524 -32.45 -13.75 27.84
CA GLY A 524 -33.78 -13.46 27.30
C GLY A 524 -34.91 -14.18 28.05
N GLY A 525 -36.14 -13.95 27.58
CA GLY A 525 -37.37 -14.47 28.15
C GLY A 525 -38.39 -13.38 28.49
N PRO A 526 -39.63 -13.77 28.84
CA PRO A 526 -40.64 -12.83 29.30
C PRO A 526 -40.11 -12.06 30.52
N CYS A 527 -40.11 -10.73 30.46
CA CYS A 527 -39.58 -9.83 31.49
C CYS A 527 -38.07 -9.90 31.77
N ALA A 528 -37.27 -10.55 30.90
CA ALA A 528 -35.82 -10.63 31.08
C ALA A 528 -35.11 -9.26 30.93
N VAL A 529 -35.68 -8.36 30.13
CA VAL A 529 -35.22 -6.98 29.99
C VAL A 529 -36.01 -6.12 30.97
N THR A 530 -35.39 -5.70 32.07
CA THR A 530 -35.99 -4.84 33.09
C THR A 530 -35.78 -3.36 32.78
N SER A 531 -36.62 -2.48 33.34
CA SER A 531 -36.44 -1.03 33.20
C SER A 531 -35.10 -0.54 33.78
N GLU A 532 -34.68 -1.12 34.91
CA GLU A 532 -33.38 -0.82 35.53
C GLU A 532 -32.21 -1.19 34.60
N MET A 533 -32.27 -2.36 33.94
CA MET A 533 -31.25 -2.78 32.98
C MET A 533 -31.19 -1.83 31.77
N LEU A 534 -32.35 -1.38 31.27
CA LEU A 534 -32.41 -0.39 30.20
C LEU A 534 -31.76 0.92 30.63
N GLU A 535 -32.05 1.41 31.82
CA GLU A 535 -31.49 2.64 32.39
C GLU A 535 -29.96 2.54 32.57
N GLN A 536 -29.45 1.41 33.07
CA GLN A 536 -28.01 1.15 33.20
C GLN A 536 -27.32 1.13 31.82
N CYS A 537 -27.90 0.44 30.83
CA CYS A 537 -27.35 0.38 29.48
C CYS A 537 -27.35 1.76 28.80
N LEU A 538 -28.45 2.51 28.92
CA LEU A 538 -28.57 3.87 28.38
C LEU A 538 -27.63 4.85 29.07
N SER A 539 -27.40 4.72 30.37
CA SER A 539 -26.45 5.54 31.11
C SER A 539 -25.00 5.32 30.64
N ARG A 540 -24.61 4.06 30.36
CA ARG A 540 -23.33 3.74 29.71
C ARG A 540 -23.22 4.34 28.32
N MET A 541 -24.29 4.24 27.51
CA MET A 541 -24.29 4.83 26.17
C MET A 541 -24.31 6.36 26.20
N ALA A 542 -24.89 6.98 27.23
CA ALA A 542 -24.81 8.42 27.44
C ALA A 542 -23.38 8.86 27.80
N ALA A 543 -22.68 8.11 28.65
CA ALA A 543 -21.24 8.32 28.91
C ALA A 543 -20.40 8.15 27.64
N TYR A 544 -20.73 7.16 26.80
CA TYR A 544 -20.14 6.99 25.47
C TYR A 544 -20.35 8.24 24.59
N CYS A 545 -21.56 8.81 24.56
CA CYS A 545 -21.85 10.03 23.79
C CYS A 545 -21.01 11.23 24.25
N VAL A 546 -20.84 11.40 25.57
CA VAL A 546 -20.00 12.47 26.13
C VAL A 546 -18.54 12.28 25.70
N LEU A 547 -17.96 11.10 25.89
CA LEU A 547 -16.58 10.84 25.49
C LEU A 547 -16.37 10.94 23.97
N SER A 548 -17.33 10.49 23.18
CA SER A 548 -17.29 10.61 21.72
C SER A 548 -17.27 12.07 21.28
N HIS A 549 -18.09 12.93 21.91
CA HIS A 549 -18.10 14.37 21.67
C HIS A 549 -16.78 15.04 22.07
N GLN A 550 -16.25 14.72 23.25
CA GLN A 550 -14.98 15.28 23.72
C GLN A 550 -13.80 14.82 22.85
N THR A 551 -13.80 13.56 22.44
CA THR A 551 -12.81 13.02 21.50
C THR A 551 -12.87 13.80 20.19
N TRP A 552 -14.06 14.07 19.66
CA TRP A 552 -14.23 14.88 18.46
C TRP A 552 -13.63 16.28 18.62
N GLN A 553 -13.92 17.00 19.70
CA GLN A 553 -13.37 18.34 19.93
C GLN A 553 -11.83 18.35 19.95
N ALA A 554 -11.21 17.27 20.45
CA ALA A 554 -9.76 17.13 20.46
C ALA A 554 -9.18 16.63 19.12
N GLU A 555 -9.92 15.88 18.31
CA GLU A 555 -9.46 15.40 17.00
C GLU A 555 -9.70 16.42 15.88
N PHE A 556 -10.76 17.21 15.98
CA PHE A 556 -11.19 18.23 15.00
C PHE A 556 -11.52 19.56 15.68
N PRO A 557 -10.55 20.23 16.33
CA PRO A 557 -10.80 21.48 17.01
C PRO A 557 -11.30 22.57 16.04
N SER A 558 -12.32 23.32 16.44
CA SER A 558 -12.90 24.40 15.62
C SER A 558 -11.96 25.56 15.35
N PHE A 559 -10.84 25.66 16.09
CA PHE A 559 -9.81 26.67 15.89
C PHE A 559 -8.73 26.24 14.87
N GLU A 560 -8.77 25.02 14.34
CA GLU A 560 -7.85 24.62 13.27
C GLU A 560 -8.13 25.40 11.99
N LEU A 561 -7.07 25.75 11.25
CA LEU A 561 -7.18 26.61 10.06
C LEU A 561 -8.21 26.09 9.04
N MET A 562 -8.17 24.78 8.76
CA MET A 562 -9.06 24.13 7.81
C MET A 562 -10.54 24.23 8.20
N ALA A 563 -10.87 24.32 9.50
CA ALA A 563 -12.25 24.45 9.96
C ALA A 563 -12.87 25.80 9.55
N ASN A 564 -12.05 26.84 9.30
CA ASN A 564 -12.52 28.15 8.86
C ASN A 564 -13.14 28.11 7.44
N PHE A 565 -12.85 27.09 6.62
CA PHE A 565 -13.51 26.94 5.32
C PHE A 565 -15.02 26.68 5.43
N GLN A 566 -15.55 26.41 6.63
CA GLN A 566 -16.99 26.34 6.89
C GLN A 566 -17.75 27.58 6.39
N CYS A 567 -17.12 28.76 6.36
CA CYS A 567 -17.75 29.97 5.81
C CYS A 567 -18.15 29.82 4.32
N PHE A 568 -17.56 28.91 3.56
CA PHE A 568 -17.89 28.67 2.15
C PHE A 568 -19.07 27.70 1.94
N SER A 569 -19.64 27.11 2.99
CA SER A 569 -20.83 26.26 2.84
C SER A 569 -22.03 27.06 2.33
N CYS A 570 -22.66 26.58 1.25
CA CYS A 570 -23.85 27.15 0.64
C CYS A 570 -25.16 26.63 1.27
N SER A 571 -25.06 25.80 2.32
CA SER A 571 -26.22 25.25 3.05
C SER A 571 -27.05 26.38 3.69
N ALA A 572 -28.38 26.23 3.66
CA ALA A 572 -29.30 27.18 4.29
C ALA A 572 -29.09 27.31 5.80
N LYS A 573 -28.49 26.29 6.44
CA LYS A 573 -28.21 26.27 7.88
C LYS A 573 -26.97 27.08 8.26
N THR A 574 -26.01 27.27 7.34
CA THR A 574 -24.85 28.14 7.52
C THR A 574 -25.23 29.63 7.56
N ALA A 575 -26.43 29.97 7.08
CA ALA A 575 -27.02 31.30 7.26
C ALA A 575 -27.41 31.61 8.72
N ALA A 576 -27.47 30.60 9.60
CA ALA A 576 -27.70 30.80 11.04
C ALA A 576 -26.44 31.23 11.80
N SER A 577 -25.25 31.14 11.19
CA SER A 577 -24.02 31.67 11.78
C SER A 577 -24.04 33.19 11.73
N THR A 578 -23.67 33.85 12.82
CA THR A 578 -23.63 35.32 12.86
C THR A 578 -22.60 35.87 11.89
N THR A 579 -22.87 37.01 11.27
CA THR A 579 -21.91 37.71 10.38
C THR A 579 -20.56 37.94 11.07
N SER A 580 -20.57 38.16 12.39
CA SER A 580 -19.38 38.23 13.24
C SER A 580 -18.52 36.96 13.16
N THR A 581 -19.12 35.80 13.35
CA THR A 581 -18.42 34.50 13.30
C THR A 581 -17.82 34.25 11.92
N GLN A 582 -18.58 34.53 10.85
CA GLN A 582 -18.09 34.38 9.48
C GLN A 582 -16.93 35.32 9.17
N ASN A 583 -17.03 36.59 9.59
CA ASN A 583 -15.95 37.57 9.41
C ASN A 583 -14.69 37.17 10.17
N GLY A 584 -14.81 36.56 11.36
CA GLY A 584 -13.69 36.00 12.11
C GLY A 584 -12.98 34.86 11.38
N MET A 585 -13.73 33.93 10.77
CA MET A 585 -13.17 32.87 9.93
C MET A 585 -12.43 33.46 8.71
N LEU A 586 -13.03 34.44 8.03
CA LEU A 586 -12.42 35.12 6.88
C LEU A 586 -11.15 35.90 7.27
N GLN A 587 -11.13 36.53 8.43
CA GLN A 587 -9.95 37.25 8.93
C GLN A 587 -8.78 36.29 9.20
N GLN A 588 -9.06 35.13 9.79
CA GLN A 588 -8.07 34.06 9.99
C GLN A 588 -7.49 33.57 8.66
N LEU A 589 -8.36 33.26 7.70
CA LEU A 589 -7.94 32.84 6.36
C LEU A 589 -7.11 33.93 5.67
N ALA A 590 -7.54 35.19 5.73
CA ALA A 590 -6.84 36.32 5.13
C ALA A 590 -5.42 36.48 5.67
N LYS A 591 -5.25 36.38 7.00
CA LYS A 591 -3.96 36.49 7.69
C LYS A 591 -2.96 35.43 7.22
N ILE A 592 -3.38 34.17 7.17
CA ILE A 592 -2.50 33.05 6.80
C ILE A 592 -2.23 33.00 5.29
N ILE A 593 -3.22 33.38 4.48
CA ILE A 593 -3.10 33.36 3.03
C ILE A 593 -2.29 34.56 2.53
N GLY A 594 -2.32 35.68 3.24
CA GLY A 594 -1.63 36.92 2.89
C GLY A 594 -2.46 37.83 2.00
N VAL A 595 -3.78 37.90 2.22
CA VAL A 595 -4.70 38.82 1.53
C VAL A 595 -5.28 39.85 2.49
N HIS A 596 -5.74 40.98 1.96
CA HIS A 596 -6.30 42.07 2.78
C HIS A 596 -7.68 41.66 3.31
N ALA A 597 -7.81 41.51 4.63
CA ALA A 597 -9.02 40.96 5.27
C ALA A 597 -10.31 41.77 4.99
N PRO A 598 -10.32 43.12 5.06
CA PRO A 598 -11.50 43.91 4.71
C PRO A 598 -11.94 43.72 3.25
N THR A 599 -10.99 43.60 2.33
CA THR A 599 -11.28 43.35 0.90
C THR A 599 -11.89 41.97 0.73
N LEU A 600 -11.31 40.93 1.34
CA LEU A 600 -11.85 39.57 1.29
C LEU A 600 -13.29 39.52 1.83
N GLN A 601 -13.58 40.19 2.94
CA GLN A 601 -14.92 40.23 3.52
C GLN A 601 -15.93 40.90 2.58
N ALA A 602 -15.56 42.03 1.97
CA ALA A 602 -16.41 42.72 1.00
C ALA A 602 -16.72 41.84 -0.23
N GLU A 603 -15.69 41.26 -0.85
CA GLU A 603 -15.84 40.38 -2.02
C GLU A 603 -16.65 39.11 -1.68
N TYR A 604 -16.43 38.54 -0.49
CA TYR A 604 -17.19 37.39 -0.01
C TYR A 604 -18.69 37.71 0.10
N HIS A 605 -19.06 38.81 0.76
CA HIS A 605 -20.46 39.18 0.96
C HIS A 605 -21.17 39.56 -0.34
N ASP A 606 -20.44 40.13 -1.30
CA ASP A 606 -20.94 40.43 -2.65
C ASP A 606 -21.26 39.16 -3.45
N LEU A 607 -20.35 38.18 -3.44
CA LEU A 607 -20.47 36.98 -4.29
C LEU A 607 -21.24 35.82 -3.66
N ARG A 608 -21.37 35.80 -2.32
CA ARG A 608 -22.07 34.74 -1.58
C ARG A 608 -23.51 34.49 -2.06
N PRO A 609 -24.38 35.51 -2.29
CA PRO A 609 -25.73 35.28 -2.77
C PRO A 609 -25.77 34.58 -4.13
N VAL A 610 -24.79 34.88 -5.01
CA VAL A 610 -24.65 34.26 -6.32
C VAL A 610 -24.24 32.80 -6.19
N ALA A 611 -23.26 32.50 -5.32
CA ALA A 611 -22.84 31.12 -5.04
C ALA A 611 -24.00 30.27 -4.49
N ILE A 612 -24.76 30.78 -3.51
CA ILE A 612 -25.94 30.08 -2.95
C ILE A 612 -27.00 29.82 -4.03
N LYS A 613 -27.23 30.78 -4.93
CA LYS A 613 -28.17 30.62 -6.04
C LYS A 613 -27.75 29.44 -6.94
N TYR A 614 -26.48 29.36 -7.34
CA TYR A 614 -26.00 28.28 -8.21
C TYR A 614 -25.94 26.92 -7.51
N ALA A 615 -25.59 26.88 -6.23
CA ALA A 615 -25.66 25.66 -5.43
C ALA A 615 -27.08 25.06 -5.47
N LYS A 616 -28.12 25.89 -5.30
CA LYS A 616 -29.52 25.46 -5.32
C LYS A 616 -30.05 25.11 -6.72
N GLN A 617 -29.69 25.90 -7.73
CA GLN A 617 -30.28 25.76 -9.08
C GLN A 617 -29.64 24.63 -9.90
N ALA A 618 -28.35 24.37 -9.71
CA ALA A 618 -27.58 23.44 -10.54
C ALA A 618 -27.08 22.21 -9.77
N SER A 619 -27.47 22.04 -8.49
CA SER A 619 -27.01 20.96 -7.61
C SER A 619 -25.49 20.81 -7.59
N LEU A 620 -24.78 21.94 -7.66
CA LEU A 620 -23.31 21.99 -7.65
C LEU A 620 -22.78 21.78 -6.23
N THR A 621 -21.57 21.24 -6.13
CA THR A 621 -20.83 21.23 -4.85
C THR A 621 -20.56 22.68 -4.38
N ASN A 622 -20.24 22.89 -3.10
CA ASN A 622 -19.99 24.25 -2.59
C ASN A 622 -18.86 24.92 -3.38
N PHE A 623 -17.74 24.22 -3.59
CA PHE A 623 -16.62 24.73 -4.38
C PHE A 623 -17.01 25.08 -5.83
N GLU A 624 -17.74 24.21 -6.53
CA GLU A 624 -18.20 24.47 -7.90
C GLU A 624 -19.20 25.63 -7.96
N ALA A 625 -20.04 25.79 -6.94
CA ALA A 625 -20.98 26.91 -6.85
C ALA A 625 -20.24 28.25 -6.70
N TRP A 626 -19.20 28.30 -5.87
CA TRP A 626 -18.33 29.48 -5.73
C TRP A 626 -17.53 29.75 -7.01
N LYS A 627 -16.95 28.71 -7.62
CA LYS A 627 -16.29 28.83 -8.92
C LYS A 627 -17.23 29.41 -9.96
N ARG A 628 -18.47 28.89 -10.03
CA ARG A 628 -19.46 29.36 -10.98
C ARG A 628 -19.87 30.80 -10.73
N ALA A 629 -20.01 31.20 -9.46
CA ALA A 629 -20.29 32.58 -9.09
C ALA A 629 -19.21 33.54 -9.60
N ILE A 630 -17.94 33.17 -9.49
CA ILE A 630 -16.82 33.93 -10.07
C ILE A 630 -16.96 33.99 -11.59
N GLU A 631 -17.06 32.85 -12.28
CA GLU A 631 -17.10 32.80 -13.75
C GLU A 631 -18.20 33.70 -14.36
N VAL A 632 -19.37 33.78 -13.73
CA VAL A 632 -20.49 34.57 -14.26
C VAL A 632 -20.36 36.06 -13.96
N THR A 633 -19.73 36.42 -12.84
CA THR A 633 -19.55 37.82 -12.41
C THR A 633 -18.31 38.46 -13.02
N GLN A 634 -17.33 37.68 -13.47
CA GLN A 634 -16.12 38.17 -14.13
C GLN A 634 -16.36 38.98 -15.41
N ARG A 635 -17.54 38.89 -16.03
CA ARG A 635 -17.94 39.78 -17.15
C ARG A 635 -18.16 41.24 -16.71
N GLN A 636 -18.38 41.46 -15.41
CA GLN A 636 -18.56 42.75 -14.76
C GLN A 636 -17.58 42.87 -13.58
N ARG A 637 -16.30 42.52 -13.82
CA ARG A 637 -15.25 42.48 -12.79
C ARG A 637 -15.12 43.79 -12.01
N ASP A 638 -15.37 44.93 -12.65
CA ASP A 638 -15.32 46.26 -12.00
C ASP A 638 -16.42 46.43 -10.94
N ASN A 639 -17.56 45.76 -11.10
CA ASN A 639 -18.67 45.79 -10.16
C ASN A 639 -18.58 44.66 -9.11
N HIS A 640 -17.92 43.56 -9.46
CA HIS A 640 -17.80 42.35 -8.64
C HIS A 640 -16.34 41.88 -8.57
N PRO A 641 -15.46 42.62 -7.85
CA PRO A 641 -14.07 42.21 -7.69
C PRO A 641 -13.97 40.90 -6.91
N ALA A 642 -12.91 40.13 -7.18
CA ALA A 642 -12.65 38.85 -6.52
C ALA A 642 -11.15 38.58 -6.32
N ASP A 643 -10.36 39.66 -6.24
CA ASP A 643 -8.89 39.59 -6.25
C ASP A 643 -8.36 39.03 -4.92
N ALA A 644 -9.04 39.30 -3.80
CA ALA A 644 -8.73 38.70 -2.51
C ALA A 644 -9.40 37.33 -2.31
N LEU A 645 -10.57 37.11 -2.92
CA LEU A 645 -11.37 35.90 -2.76
C LEU A 645 -10.85 34.71 -3.57
N VAL A 646 -10.40 34.91 -4.82
CA VAL A 646 -9.87 33.84 -5.67
C VAL A 646 -8.68 33.11 -5.03
N PRO A 647 -7.67 33.79 -4.45
CA PRO A 647 -6.59 33.12 -3.73
C PRO A 647 -7.07 32.26 -2.56
N VAL A 648 -8.13 32.66 -1.86
CA VAL A 648 -8.70 31.91 -0.74
C VAL A 648 -9.48 30.70 -1.23
N LEU A 649 -10.33 30.88 -2.25
CA LEU A 649 -11.05 29.78 -2.89
C LEU A 649 -10.10 28.76 -3.52
N ALA A 650 -8.98 29.19 -4.12
CA ALA A 650 -7.99 28.27 -4.68
C ALA A 650 -7.46 27.30 -3.60
N ARG A 651 -7.23 27.78 -2.38
CA ARG A 651 -6.76 26.99 -1.24
C ARG A 651 -7.85 26.12 -0.65
N TYR A 652 -9.09 26.61 -0.59
CA TYR A 652 -10.26 25.79 -0.26
C TYR A 652 -10.41 24.60 -1.22
N GLY A 653 -10.20 24.80 -2.53
CA GLY A 653 -10.22 23.72 -3.52
C GLY A 653 -8.98 22.82 -3.47
N CYS A 654 -7.83 23.31 -3.00
CA CYS A 654 -6.55 22.63 -3.06
C CYS A 654 -6.20 21.84 -1.80
N TRP A 655 -6.33 22.45 -0.62
CA TRP A 655 -5.89 21.86 0.64
C TRP A 655 -6.76 20.67 1.01
N CYS A 656 -6.14 19.51 1.24
CA CYS A 656 -6.85 18.29 1.60
C CYS A 656 -6.50 17.82 2.99
N SER A 657 -7.49 17.29 3.72
CA SER A 657 -7.29 16.70 5.04
C SER A 657 -7.38 15.19 5.10
N SER A 658 -7.48 14.52 3.95
CA SER A 658 -7.61 13.06 3.84
C SER A 658 -6.51 12.45 2.97
N SER A 659 -5.97 11.31 3.41
CA SER A 659 -5.08 10.44 2.64
C SER A 659 -5.81 9.26 1.98
N SER A 660 -7.14 9.23 1.97
CA SER A 660 -7.93 8.10 1.44
C SER A 660 -7.63 7.74 0.00
N ASN A 661 -7.32 8.72 -0.85
CA ASN A 661 -6.90 8.46 -2.23
C ASN A 661 -5.52 7.77 -2.31
N VAL A 662 -4.64 7.98 -1.32
CA VAL A 662 -3.39 7.23 -1.18
C VAL A 662 -3.69 5.77 -0.82
N GLU A 663 -4.59 5.51 0.12
CA GLU A 663 -4.98 4.14 0.50
C GLU A 663 -5.64 3.35 -0.64
N ARG A 664 -6.56 3.99 -1.37
CA ARG A 664 -7.17 3.41 -2.57
C ARG A 664 -6.11 3.11 -3.62
N GLY A 665 -5.11 3.99 -3.74
CA GLY A 665 -3.96 3.78 -4.61
C GLY A 665 -3.15 2.53 -4.25
N PHE A 666 -2.93 2.26 -2.96
CA PHE A 666 -2.34 0.98 -2.53
C PHE A 666 -3.21 -0.22 -2.90
N GLY A 667 -4.52 -0.10 -2.83
CA GLY A 667 -5.48 -1.12 -3.27
C GLY A 667 -5.35 -1.42 -4.77
N ILE A 668 -5.34 -0.38 -5.61
CA ILE A 668 -5.19 -0.49 -7.07
C ILE A 668 -3.81 -1.06 -7.43
N ALA A 669 -2.74 -0.56 -6.80
CA ALA A 669 -1.38 -1.08 -6.95
C ALA A 669 -1.23 -2.53 -6.44
N LYS A 670 -2.10 -2.99 -5.53
CA LYS A 670 -2.17 -4.40 -5.14
C LYS A 670 -2.93 -5.25 -6.17
N GLN A 671 -3.98 -4.73 -6.79
CA GLN A 671 -4.75 -5.45 -7.81
C GLN A 671 -3.99 -5.61 -9.13
N SER A 672 -3.12 -4.67 -9.48
CA SER A 672 -2.23 -4.77 -10.65
C SER A 672 -1.22 -5.93 -10.57
N ARG A 673 -1.06 -6.55 -9.39
CA ARG A 673 -0.15 -7.69 -9.11
C ARG A 673 -0.58 -9.01 -9.75
N ASN A 674 -1.84 -9.18 -10.15
CA ASN A 674 -2.34 -10.44 -10.72
C ASN A 674 -1.92 -10.67 -12.19
N VAL A 675 -1.05 -9.82 -12.75
CA VAL A 675 -0.51 -9.96 -14.11
C VAL A 675 0.92 -10.56 -14.07
N GLY A 676 1.06 -11.74 -13.46
CA GLY A 676 2.13 -12.72 -13.72
C GLY A 676 3.59 -12.24 -13.74
N CYS A 677 4.00 -11.31 -12.87
CA CYS A 677 5.40 -10.84 -12.77
C CYS A 677 5.88 -10.85 -11.31
N SER A 678 7.19 -11.11 -11.13
CA SER A 678 7.90 -11.14 -9.84
C SER A 678 7.64 -9.89 -8.98
N GLN A 679 7.60 -10.10 -7.65
CA GLN A 679 7.10 -9.17 -6.62
C GLN A 679 7.94 -7.89 -6.42
N ASP A 680 9.11 -7.76 -7.04
CA ASP A 680 10.13 -6.79 -6.61
C ASP A 680 10.81 -5.95 -7.72
N GLU A 681 10.63 -6.25 -9.00
CA GLU A 681 11.51 -5.70 -10.06
C GLU A 681 10.95 -4.53 -10.89
N HIS A 682 9.66 -4.14 -10.74
CA HIS A 682 9.02 -3.20 -11.69
C HIS A 682 8.10 -2.14 -11.07
N ILE A 683 8.54 -1.42 -10.03
CA ILE A 683 7.71 -0.38 -9.38
C ILE A 683 7.31 0.77 -10.30
N ALA A 684 8.18 1.17 -11.24
CA ALA A 684 7.86 2.21 -12.24
C ALA A 684 6.66 1.82 -13.12
N ARG A 685 6.55 0.53 -13.48
CA ARG A 685 5.40 0.01 -14.24
C ARG A 685 4.13 0.03 -13.40
N GLU A 686 4.24 -0.27 -12.12
CA GLU A 686 3.09 -0.22 -11.20
C GLU A 686 2.60 1.22 -11.02
N GLU A 687 3.52 2.20 -10.96
CA GLU A 687 3.19 3.62 -10.92
C GLU A 687 2.48 4.08 -12.20
N ASP A 688 2.98 3.71 -13.38
CA ASP A 688 2.30 4.05 -14.65
C ASP A 688 0.88 3.47 -14.71
N LEU A 689 0.70 2.23 -14.25
CA LEU A 689 -0.63 1.61 -14.14
C LEU A 689 -1.51 2.30 -13.11
N LEU A 690 -0.93 2.76 -12.00
CA LEU A 690 -1.65 3.50 -10.97
C LEU A 690 -2.18 4.82 -11.53
N ILE A 691 -1.32 5.59 -12.21
CA ILE A 691 -1.69 6.85 -12.88
C ILE A 691 -2.84 6.62 -13.85
N LEU A 692 -2.75 5.61 -14.72
CA LEU A 692 -3.81 5.35 -15.69
C LEU A 692 -5.13 4.97 -15.02
N ASN A 693 -5.10 4.05 -14.05
CA ASN A 693 -6.33 3.52 -13.43
C ASN A 693 -6.98 4.47 -12.43
N GLN A 694 -6.20 5.33 -11.77
CA GLN A 694 -6.68 6.21 -10.71
C GLN A 694 -6.82 7.67 -11.15
N ASP A 695 -5.92 8.17 -11.99
CA ASP A 695 -5.85 9.60 -12.31
C ASP A 695 -6.44 9.91 -13.70
N VAL A 696 -6.25 9.00 -14.68
CA VAL A 696 -6.69 9.21 -16.06
C VAL A 696 -8.10 8.66 -16.31
N ILE A 697 -8.29 7.34 -16.18
CA ILE A 697 -9.51 6.64 -16.61
C ILE A 697 -10.78 7.17 -15.91
N PRO A 698 -10.79 7.43 -14.59
CA PRO A 698 -12.00 7.89 -13.90
C PRO A 698 -12.47 9.28 -14.33
N LYS A 699 -11.58 10.10 -14.90
CA LYS A 699 -11.82 11.51 -15.27
C LYS A 699 -11.79 11.75 -16.78
N LEU A 700 -11.80 10.67 -17.55
CA LEU A 700 -11.56 10.71 -18.99
C LEU A 700 -12.80 11.25 -19.73
N THR A 701 -12.71 12.48 -20.25
CA THR A 701 -13.66 13.00 -21.24
C THR A 701 -13.22 12.64 -22.65
N GLU A 702 -14.13 12.67 -23.62
CA GLU A 702 -13.79 12.38 -25.02
C GLU A 702 -12.70 13.33 -25.56
N GLN A 703 -12.79 14.62 -25.21
CA GLN A 703 -11.78 15.61 -25.59
C GLN A 703 -10.42 15.32 -24.94
N THR A 704 -10.41 15.10 -23.62
CA THR A 704 -9.18 14.79 -22.89
C THR A 704 -8.54 13.49 -23.39
N GLN A 705 -9.34 12.49 -23.77
CA GLN A 705 -8.86 11.24 -24.36
C GLN A 705 -8.16 11.50 -25.69
N LYS A 706 -8.75 12.31 -26.58
CA LYS A 706 -8.14 12.65 -27.87
C LYS A 706 -6.79 13.35 -27.69
N GLU A 707 -6.74 14.37 -26.84
CA GLU A 707 -5.52 15.12 -26.52
C GLU A 707 -4.43 14.19 -25.93
N LEU A 708 -4.79 13.35 -24.97
CA LEU A 708 -3.87 12.42 -24.33
C LEU A 708 -3.31 11.39 -25.32
N CYS A 709 -4.16 10.80 -26.17
CA CYS A 709 -3.74 9.85 -27.20
C CYS A 709 -2.82 10.50 -28.24
N GLN A 710 -3.08 11.75 -28.63
CA GLN A 710 -2.22 12.51 -29.55
C GLN A 710 -0.84 12.76 -28.96
N GLN A 711 -0.76 13.17 -27.69
CA GLN A 711 0.50 13.37 -26.98
C GLN A 711 1.26 12.04 -26.80
N ALA A 712 0.57 10.96 -26.44
CA ALA A 712 1.17 9.63 -26.32
C ALA A 712 1.73 9.13 -27.67
N ALA A 713 1.02 9.39 -28.77
CA ALA A 713 1.48 9.07 -30.12
C ALA A 713 2.70 9.91 -30.55
N ARG A 714 2.84 11.14 -30.05
CA ARG A 714 4.05 11.96 -30.24
C ARG A 714 5.25 11.36 -29.49
N LEU A 715 5.10 11.10 -28.18
CA LEU A 715 6.13 10.46 -27.36
C LEU A 715 6.58 9.12 -27.93
N TRP A 716 5.63 8.33 -28.45
CA TRP A 716 5.93 7.08 -29.15
C TRP A 716 6.85 7.28 -30.35
N ARG A 717 6.56 8.29 -31.20
CA ARG A 717 7.38 8.58 -32.39
C ARG A 717 8.79 9.05 -32.04
N GLU A 718 8.93 9.78 -30.93
CA GLU A 718 10.21 10.31 -30.45
C GLU A 718 11.09 9.20 -29.85
N CYS A 719 10.49 8.32 -29.04
CA CYS A 719 11.23 7.36 -28.22
C CYS A 719 11.38 5.95 -28.83
N CYS A 720 10.42 5.48 -29.62
CA CYS A 720 10.39 4.09 -30.10
C CYS A 720 11.05 3.92 -31.47
N LYS A 721 11.90 2.89 -31.60
CA LYS A 721 12.38 2.38 -32.90
C LYS A 721 11.29 1.52 -33.58
N ARG A 722 11.34 1.43 -34.92
CA ARG A 722 10.38 0.75 -35.84
C ARG A 722 9.47 -0.28 -35.17
N VAL A 723 8.16 -0.06 -35.27
CA VAL A 723 7.13 -0.96 -34.72
C VAL A 723 6.93 -2.15 -35.66
N ARG A 724 6.83 -3.36 -35.11
CA ARG A 724 6.25 -4.49 -35.82
C ARG A 724 4.73 -4.34 -35.79
N LEU A 725 4.10 -4.23 -36.96
CA LEU A 725 2.67 -4.52 -37.11
C LEU A 725 2.47 -6.00 -36.80
N SER A 726 2.06 -6.30 -35.57
CA SER A 726 1.63 -7.65 -35.21
C SER A 726 0.52 -7.55 -34.17
N GLY A 727 -0.70 -7.84 -34.59
CA GLY A 727 -1.86 -7.88 -33.69
C GLY A 727 -3.19 -7.64 -34.37
N VAL A 728 -3.52 -8.40 -35.43
CA VAL A 728 -4.93 -8.60 -35.81
C VAL A 728 -5.11 -10.09 -36.01
N THR A 729 -5.44 -10.77 -34.92
CA THR A 729 -6.19 -12.02 -35.01
C THR A 729 -7.40 -11.84 -34.13
N GLU A 730 -8.54 -11.68 -34.78
CA GLU A 730 -9.87 -11.62 -34.21
C GLU A 730 -10.07 -12.79 -33.24
N ARG A 731 -10.41 -12.44 -32.00
CA ARG A 731 -11.12 -13.31 -31.08
C ARG A 731 -12.28 -12.50 -30.57
N ASP A 732 -13.48 -12.95 -30.89
CA ASP A 732 -14.73 -12.35 -30.44
C ASP A 732 -14.77 -12.27 -28.92
N ASP A 733 -15.01 -11.05 -28.42
CA ASP A 733 -15.34 -10.80 -27.03
C ASP A 733 -16.77 -11.30 -26.75
N ARG A 734 -16.96 -11.91 -25.59
CA ARG A 734 -18.30 -12.30 -25.10
C ARG A 734 -19.13 -11.05 -24.81
N TRP A 735 -20.33 -11.04 -25.38
CA TRP A 735 -21.35 -9.97 -25.33
C TRP A 735 -21.95 -9.64 -23.94
N ASP A 736 -21.61 -10.39 -22.88
CA ASP A 736 -22.37 -10.37 -21.61
C ASP A 736 -21.82 -9.43 -20.53
N ARG A 737 -21.31 -8.24 -20.88
CA ARG A 737 -20.85 -7.25 -19.88
C ARG A 737 -21.61 -5.94 -19.99
N GLY A 738 -22.40 -5.63 -18.96
CA GLY A 738 -22.78 -4.24 -18.66
C GLY A 738 -24.26 -3.93 -18.49
N ILE A 739 -25.04 -4.76 -17.79
CA ILE A 739 -26.39 -4.35 -17.36
C ILE A 739 -26.37 -4.13 -15.83
N PRO A 740 -26.43 -2.87 -15.36
CA PRO A 740 -26.68 -2.59 -13.95
C PRO A 740 -28.11 -3.02 -13.61
N SER A 741 -28.25 -4.05 -12.80
CA SER A 741 -29.55 -4.49 -12.30
C SER A 741 -30.05 -3.49 -11.24
N LYS A 742 -31.04 -2.67 -11.61
CA LYS A 742 -31.87 -1.92 -10.65
C LYS A 742 -32.83 -2.89 -9.94
N ARG A 743 -32.31 -3.73 -9.05
CA ARG A 743 -33.16 -4.43 -8.07
C ARG A 743 -33.27 -3.57 -6.82
N ALA A 744 -34.48 -3.47 -6.28
CA ALA A 744 -34.70 -2.95 -4.93
C ALA A 744 -33.76 -3.71 -3.97
N LYS A 745 -33.02 -2.97 -3.13
CA LYS A 745 -32.07 -3.55 -2.19
C LYS A 745 -32.84 -4.35 -1.14
N THR A 746 -32.93 -5.66 -1.30
CA THR A 746 -33.41 -6.59 -0.25
C THR A 746 -32.22 -7.09 0.58
N GLY A 747 -32.45 -7.49 1.84
CA GLY A 747 -31.41 -8.00 2.76
C GLY A 747 -30.62 -6.93 3.54
N GLU A 748 -29.33 -7.18 3.83
CA GLU A 748 -28.44 -6.31 4.64
C GLU A 748 -28.46 -4.85 4.18
N ALA A 749 -28.29 -4.62 2.88
CA ALA A 749 -28.25 -3.28 2.30
C ALA A 749 -29.58 -2.52 2.46
N GLY A 750 -30.71 -3.21 2.32
CA GLY A 750 -32.03 -2.61 2.53
C GLY A 750 -32.33 -2.35 4.01
N PHE A 751 -31.84 -3.19 4.92
CA PHE A 751 -31.93 -2.93 6.36
C PHE A 751 -31.14 -1.68 6.75
N LEU A 752 -29.89 -1.56 6.31
CA LEU A 752 -29.04 -0.41 6.60
C LEU A 752 -29.63 0.90 6.05
N GLU A 753 -30.22 0.86 4.85
CA GLU A 753 -30.88 2.02 4.23
C GLU A 753 -32.12 2.48 5.02
N ARG A 754 -33.00 1.55 5.42
CA ARG A 754 -34.18 1.88 6.24
C ARG A 754 -33.78 2.42 7.62
N ARG A 755 -32.78 1.81 8.26
CA ARG A 755 -32.23 2.27 9.54
C ARG A 755 -31.67 3.69 9.41
N ALA A 756 -30.86 3.94 8.39
CA ALA A 756 -30.28 5.27 8.14
C ALA A 756 -31.37 6.34 7.99
N ALA A 757 -32.41 6.06 7.20
CA ALA A 757 -33.56 6.96 7.04
C ALA A 757 -34.27 7.24 8.39
N ALA A 758 -34.47 6.22 9.22
CA ALA A 758 -35.06 6.38 10.55
C ALA A 758 -34.20 7.25 11.49
N THR A 759 -32.89 7.02 11.51
CA THR A 759 -31.95 7.84 12.32
C THR A 759 -31.85 9.29 11.82
N ASP A 760 -31.94 9.51 10.52
CA ASP A 760 -31.88 10.86 9.93
C ASP A 760 -33.15 11.66 10.27
N ALA A 761 -34.31 11.00 10.30
CA ALA A 761 -35.58 11.61 10.68
C ALA A 761 -35.62 12.11 12.15
N LEU A 762 -34.85 11.48 13.06
CA LEU A 762 -34.76 11.89 14.47
C LEU A 762 -34.24 13.31 14.68
N VAL A 763 -33.42 13.81 13.75
CA VAL A 763 -32.83 15.15 13.84
C VAL A 763 -33.69 16.17 13.09
N MET A 764 -34.43 15.73 12.06
CA MET A 764 -35.27 16.61 11.23
C MET A 764 -36.64 16.93 11.87
N THR A 765 -37.12 16.11 12.81
CA THR A 765 -38.45 16.26 13.42
C THR A 765 -38.30 16.40 14.94
N PRO A 766 -38.53 17.58 15.53
CA PRO A 766 -38.58 17.71 16.99
C PRO A 766 -39.77 16.91 17.51
N SER A 767 -39.54 15.75 18.11
CA SER A 767 -40.61 14.95 18.71
C SER A 767 -41.17 15.68 19.94
N ALA A 768 -42.47 15.95 19.94
CA ALA A 768 -43.19 16.57 21.06
C ALA A 768 -43.34 15.63 22.29
N SER A 769 -42.95 14.36 22.17
CA SER A 769 -43.10 13.33 23.20
C SER A 769 -41.76 12.66 23.62
N ALA A 770 -40.62 13.33 23.40
CA ALA A 770 -39.33 12.78 23.79
C ALA A 770 -39.25 12.59 25.33
N PRO A 771 -38.79 11.42 25.83
CA PRO A 771 -38.47 11.23 27.24
C PRO A 771 -37.49 12.29 27.75
N THR A 772 -37.54 12.61 29.05
CA THR A 772 -36.61 13.54 29.68
C THR A 772 -35.17 13.11 29.39
N PRO A 773 -34.31 13.98 28.83
CA PRO A 773 -32.94 13.62 28.49
C PRO A 773 -32.15 13.21 29.72
N LEU A 774 -31.31 12.17 29.61
CA LEU A 774 -30.33 11.85 30.64
C LEU A 774 -29.37 13.03 30.82
N THR A 775 -29.34 13.59 32.04
CA THR A 775 -28.43 14.67 32.43
C THR A 775 -27.03 14.12 32.70
N VAL A 776 -26.04 15.00 32.74
CA VAL A 776 -24.65 14.61 33.09
C VAL A 776 -24.57 14.14 34.55
N ASP A 777 -25.45 14.63 35.43
CA ASP A 777 -25.55 14.16 36.81
C ASP A 777 -26.12 12.73 36.89
N ALA A 778 -27.02 12.36 35.98
CA ALA A 778 -27.60 11.02 35.92
C ALA A 778 -26.63 9.93 35.45
N ILE A 779 -25.45 10.28 34.91
CA ILE A 779 -24.44 9.29 34.47
C ILE A 779 -23.31 9.09 35.50
N GLN A 780 -23.36 9.78 36.65
CA GLN A 780 -22.26 9.85 37.61
C GLN A 780 -21.88 8.48 38.18
N ASP A 781 -22.86 7.59 38.37
CA ASP A 781 -22.66 6.22 38.87
C ASP A 781 -21.92 5.30 37.88
N VAL A 782 -21.99 5.62 36.59
CA VAL A 782 -21.31 4.87 35.51
C VAL A 782 -19.98 5.54 35.13
N PHE A 783 -19.85 6.85 35.34
CA PHE A 783 -18.71 7.66 34.95
C PHE A 783 -17.53 7.52 35.92
N GLY A 784 -16.87 6.36 35.91
CA GLY A 784 -15.75 6.04 36.79
C GLY A 784 -14.37 6.60 36.40
N ASP A 785 -13.33 6.19 37.15
CA ASP A 785 -11.93 6.63 37.00
C ASP A 785 -11.34 6.46 35.59
N SER A 786 -11.71 5.39 34.90
CA SER A 786 -11.24 5.14 33.52
C SER A 786 -11.75 6.21 32.55
N HIS A 787 -13.00 6.66 32.69
CA HIS A 787 -13.56 7.76 31.92
C HIS A 787 -12.84 9.08 32.23
N ASN A 788 -12.58 9.35 33.51
CA ASN A 788 -11.86 10.55 33.95
C ASN A 788 -10.40 10.58 33.45
N LYS A 789 -9.72 9.43 33.41
CA LYS A 789 -8.37 9.31 32.81
C LYS A 789 -8.40 9.61 31.32
N GLU A 790 -9.40 9.11 30.61
CA GLU A 790 -9.56 9.39 29.18
C GLU A 790 -9.89 10.87 28.92
N LEU A 791 -10.77 11.49 29.70
CA LEU A 791 -11.04 12.93 29.61
C LEU A 791 -9.76 13.76 29.81
N LYS A 792 -8.97 13.46 30.84
CA LYS A 792 -7.67 14.14 31.06
C LYS A 792 -6.71 13.98 29.88
N PHE A 793 -6.70 12.80 29.26
CA PHE A 793 -5.92 12.56 28.05
C PHE A 793 -6.42 13.41 26.87
N ILE A 794 -7.74 13.46 26.66
CA ILE A 794 -8.40 14.26 25.62
C ILE A 794 -8.11 15.75 25.84
N ASP A 795 -8.24 16.26 27.06
CA ASP A 795 -7.93 17.65 27.42
C ASP A 795 -6.46 18.00 27.18
N SER A 796 -5.55 17.10 27.58
CA SER A 796 -4.12 17.25 27.34
C SER A 796 -3.80 17.31 25.84
N LYS A 797 -4.53 16.53 25.04
CA LYS A 797 -4.40 16.53 23.57
C LYS A 797 -4.95 17.82 22.96
N LEU A 798 -6.14 18.27 23.37
CA LEU A 798 -6.73 19.53 22.92
C LEU A 798 -5.81 20.72 23.26
N LYS A 799 -5.26 20.73 24.47
CA LYS A 799 -4.26 21.71 24.92
C LYS A 799 -3.01 21.70 24.04
N LYS A 800 -2.51 20.51 23.69
CA LYS A 800 -1.41 20.37 22.73
C LYS A 800 -1.76 20.94 21.35
N HIS A 801 -2.95 20.67 20.83
CA HIS A 801 -3.37 21.24 19.54
C HIS A 801 -3.49 22.77 19.61
N LYS A 802 -3.97 23.33 20.72
CA LYS A 802 -3.98 24.79 20.93
C LYS A 802 -2.56 25.38 20.92
N MET A 803 -1.60 24.73 21.58
CA MET A 803 -0.20 25.15 21.54
C MET A 803 0.38 25.04 20.12
N GLU A 804 0.11 23.94 19.40
CA GLU A 804 0.54 23.76 18.01
C GLU A 804 -0.07 24.82 17.08
N ALA A 805 -1.37 25.12 17.22
CA ALA A 805 -2.06 26.16 16.45
C ALA A 805 -1.51 27.56 16.77
N TYR A 806 -1.23 27.87 18.03
CA TYR A 806 -0.58 29.11 18.43
C TYR A 806 0.81 29.24 17.81
N LEU A 807 1.64 28.20 17.92
CA LEU A 807 2.98 28.17 17.32
C LEU A 807 2.94 28.22 15.78
N GLN A 808 1.82 27.91 15.14
CA GLN A 808 1.64 28.04 13.69
C GLN A 808 1.00 29.38 13.29
N GLY A 809 0.58 30.20 14.26
CA GLY A 809 -0.13 31.46 14.02
C GLY A 809 -1.59 31.29 13.61
N HIS A 810 -2.15 30.08 13.75
CA HIS A 810 -3.53 29.72 13.37
C HIS A 810 -4.56 30.01 14.47
N LEU A 811 -4.14 30.42 15.67
CA LEU A 811 -5.06 30.62 16.78
C LEU A 811 -5.86 31.93 16.61
N PRO A 812 -7.18 31.94 16.84
CA PRO A 812 -8.01 33.14 16.83
C PRO A 812 -7.50 34.23 17.78
N GLU A 813 -7.44 35.47 17.28
CA GLU A 813 -7.11 36.65 18.10
C GLU A 813 -8.12 36.80 19.25
N GLY A 814 -7.64 36.95 20.48
CA GLY A 814 -8.48 36.96 21.69
C GLY A 814 -8.76 35.59 22.33
N SER A 815 -8.35 34.48 21.70
CA SER A 815 -8.37 33.14 22.32
C SER A 815 -7.04 32.74 22.98
N GLU A 816 -6.12 33.70 23.04
CA GLU A 816 -4.81 33.60 23.70
C GLU A 816 -4.95 33.82 25.20
N HIS A 817 -4.91 32.74 25.98
CA HIS A 817 -4.80 32.86 27.44
C HIS A 817 -3.32 33.00 27.83
N PRO A 818 -2.94 33.88 28.79
CA PRO A 818 -1.54 34.09 29.18
C PRO A 818 -0.78 32.80 29.55
N GLY A 819 -1.47 31.82 30.13
CA GLY A 819 -0.92 30.50 30.46
C GLY A 819 -0.54 29.64 29.23
N ILE A 820 -1.21 29.82 28.08
CA ILE A 820 -0.90 29.06 26.85
C ILE A 820 0.43 29.55 26.24
N LEU A 821 0.76 30.84 26.38
CA LEU A 821 1.99 31.42 25.83
C LEU A 821 3.23 30.77 26.42
N GLN A 822 3.33 30.74 27.75
CA GLN A 822 4.47 30.14 28.46
C GLN A 822 4.62 28.64 28.14
N GLU A 823 3.49 27.92 28.11
CA GLU A 823 3.49 26.49 27.82
C GLU A 823 3.85 26.18 26.36
N ALA A 824 3.39 27.01 25.42
CA ALA A 824 3.74 26.89 24.00
C ALA A 824 5.23 27.15 23.76
N GLU A 825 5.82 28.12 24.45
CA GLU A 825 7.27 28.37 24.40
C GLU A 825 8.09 27.22 24.99
N ALA A 826 7.67 26.68 26.14
CA ALA A 826 8.31 25.50 26.73
C ALA A 826 8.19 24.28 25.80
N TYR A 827 7.02 24.12 25.16
CA TYR A 827 6.80 23.07 24.17
C TYR A 827 7.70 23.24 22.94
N ARG A 828 7.89 24.47 22.46
CA ARG A 828 8.82 24.81 21.38
C ARG A 828 10.25 24.41 21.73
N GLU A 829 10.74 24.75 22.93
CA GLU A 829 12.11 24.39 23.33
C GLU A 829 12.29 22.86 23.45
N LYS A 830 11.28 22.16 23.98
CA LYS A 830 11.27 20.69 24.02
C LYS A 830 11.37 20.07 22.62
N LEU A 831 10.69 20.64 21.63
CA LEU A 831 10.81 20.21 20.24
C LEU A 831 12.23 20.43 19.68
N ARG A 832 12.85 21.59 19.98
CA ARG A 832 14.23 21.90 19.56
C ARG A 832 15.24 20.93 20.16
N GLN A 833 15.15 20.66 21.47
CA GLN A 833 16.04 19.72 22.13
C GLN A 833 15.92 18.31 21.52
N GLY A 834 14.69 17.82 21.35
CA GLY A 834 14.45 16.52 20.72
C GLY A 834 14.99 16.44 19.28
N GLN A 835 14.93 17.53 18.51
CA GLN A 835 15.51 17.57 17.17
C GLN A 835 17.03 17.49 17.21
N ARG A 836 17.69 18.21 18.13
CA ARG A 836 19.14 18.16 18.30
C ARG A 836 19.63 16.76 18.66
N GLU A 837 18.95 16.10 19.60
CA GLU A 837 19.27 14.73 20.01
C GLU A 837 19.18 13.75 18.83
N ARG A 838 18.09 13.80 18.05
CA ARG A 838 17.92 12.97 16.85
C ARG A 838 18.97 13.24 15.78
N ASN A 839 19.27 14.51 15.50
CA ASN A 839 20.31 14.86 14.54
C ASN A 839 21.68 14.32 14.96
N ASN A 840 21.98 14.34 16.26
CA ASN A 840 23.21 13.76 16.81
C ASN A 840 23.22 12.23 16.67
N GLU A 841 22.09 11.56 16.92
CA GLU A 841 21.95 10.11 16.69
C GLU A 841 22.11 9.75 15.21
N HIS A 842 21.52 10.52 14.30
CA HIS A 842 21.68 10.33 12.86
C HIS A 842 23.12 10.51 12.42
N ARG A 843 23.80 11.57 12.87
CA ARG A 843 25.24 11.78 12.60
C ARG A 843 26.08 10.61 13.13
N LYS A 844 25.76 10.08 14.32
CA LYS A 844 26.42 8.88 14.87
C LYS A 844 26.15 7.65 14.02
N ALA A 845 24.93 7.46 13.52
CA ALA A 845 24.56 6.35 12.64
C ALA A 845 25.27 6.46 11.28
N GLN A 846 25.24 7.62 10.64
CA GLN A 846 25.88 7.87 9.34
C GLN A 846 27.39 7.69 9.40
N ARG A 847 28.06 8.16 10.47
CA ARG A 847 29.49 7.90 10.71
C ARG A 847 29.80 6.41 10.83
N ARG A 848 28.88 5.60 11.40
CA ARG A 848 29.03 4.14 11.48
C ARG A 848 28.81 3.44 10.14
N THR A 849 28.08 4.05 9.21
CA THR A 849 27.79 3.49 7.88
C THR A 849 28.88 3.81 6.86
N VAL A 850 29.38 5.05 6.85
CA VAL A 850 30.47 5.47 5.94
C VAL A 850 31.77 4.72 6.24
N ALA A 851 32.07 4.47 7.52
CA ALA A 851 33.22 3.66 7.93
C ALA A 851 33.13 2.17 7.51
N LYS A 852 31.99 1.70 6.96
CA LYS A 852 31.76 0.30 6.58
C LYS A 852 31.85 0.02 5.07
N GLN A 853 31.90 1.04 4.20
CA GLN A 853 31.96 0.83 2.74
C GLN A 853 33.38 0.54 2.21
N ASP A 854 34.44 0.84 2.98
CA ASP A 854 35.84 0.58 2.60
C ASP A 854 36.39 -0.78 3.10
N ALA A 855 35.53 -1.76 3.41
CA ALA A 855 35.82 -2.81 4.40
C ALA A 855 36.50 -4.12 3.92
N TRP A 856 37.26 -4.14 2.81
CA TRP A 856 38.07 -5.31 2.44
C TRP A 856 39.50 -4.88 2.08
N GLY A 857 40.41 -4.90 3.06
CA GLY A 857 41.78 -4.39 2.92
C GLY A 857 42.85 -5.33 3.46
N ALA A 858 44.12 -5.02 3.16
CA ALA A 858 45.30 -5.76 3.59
C ALA A 858 45.47 -5.81 5.13
N ASP A 859 44.86 -4.88 5.86
CA ASP A 859 44.99 -4.79 7.32
C ASP A 859 44.05 -5.73 8.11
N MET A 860 43.14 -6.45 7.44
CA MET A 860 42.21 -7.36 8.11
C MET A 860 42.92 -8.63 8.59
N THR A 861 42.58 -9.08 9.80
CA THR A 861 43.13 -10.32 10.37
C THR A 861 42.45 -11.56 9.80
N VAL A 862 43.24 -12.59 9.50
CA VAL A 862 42.78 -13.79 8.79
C VAL A 862 43.05 -15.06 9.59
N PHE A 863 42.05 -15.93 9.72
CA PHE A 863 42.24 -17.30 10.17
C PHE A 863 42.00 -18.27 9.00
N VAL A 864 43.02 -19.08 8.70
CA VAL A 864 42.95 -20.12 7.68
C VAL A 864 42.59 -21.44 8.35
N HIS A 865 41.42 -21.99 8.02
CA HIS A 865 40.97 -23.28 8.53
C HIS A 865 41.91 -24.42 8.06
N SER A 866 42.07 -25.46 8.88
CA SER A 866 43.00 -26.57 8.61
C SER A 866 42.81 -27.19 7.22
N SER A 867 41.55 -27.44 6.83
CA SER A 867 41.20 -27.98 5.51
C SER A 867 41.62 -27.12 4.31
N VAL A 868 41.95 -25.84 4.51
CA VAL A 868 42.50 -24.94 3.47
C VAL A 868 44.03 -24.90 3.52
N ARG A 869 44.63 -25.05 4.71
CA ARG A 869 46.09 -25.11 4.88
C ARG A 869 46.68 -26.30 4.12
N ASP A 870 45.98 -27.44 4.16
CA ASP A 870 46.39 -28.67 3.47
C ASP A 870 46.34 -28.54 1.93
N LEU A 871 45.63 -27.54 1.41
CA LEU A 871 45.53 -27.23 -0.03
C LEU A 871 46.63 -26.26 -0.52
N GLY A 872 47.63 -25.95 0.30
CA GLY A 872 48.78 -25.14 -0.09
C GLY A 872 48.48 -23.64 -0.28
N PHE A 873 47.42 -23.13 0.35
CA PHE A 873 47.04 -21.72 0.29
C PHE A 873 48.08 -20.83 1.00
N ARG A 874 48.68 -19.87 0.26
CA ARG A 874 49.53 -18.80 0.81
C ARG A 874 48.81 -17.46 0.74
N LEU A 875 48.72 -16.77 1.88
CA LEU A 875 48.21 -15.41 1.97
C LEU A 875 49.24 -14.41 1.47
N VAL A 876 48.78 -13.35 0.82
CA VAL A 876 49.58 -12.20 0.44
C VAL A 876 49.01 -11.03 1.26
N ASP A 877 49.86 -10.41 2.08
CA ASP A 877 49.65 -9.15 2.79
C ASP A 877 48.70 -9.07 4.01
N ASN A 878 47.87 -10.07 4.32
CA ASN A 878 47.02 -10.04 5.54
C ASN A 878 47.65 -10.68 6.81
N PRO A 879 47.52 -10.07 8.00
CA PRO A 879 48.00 -10.66 9.26
C PRO A 879 47.22 -11.94 9.65
N CYS A 880 47.94 -13.05 9.78
CA CYS A 880 47.36 -14.35 10.17
C CYS A 880 47.21 -14.48 11.69
N VAL A 881 46.04 -14.91 12.15
CA VAL A 881 45.79 -15.26 13.56
C VAL A 881 45.60 -16.76 13.74
N THR A 882 46.04 -17.28 14.89
CA THR A 882 45.89 -18.69 15.26
C THR A 882 44.58 -18.99 15.97
N GLU A 883 43.93 -17.96 16.51
CA GLU A 883 42.67 -18.08 17.24
C GLU A 883 41.51 -17.60 16.38
N ILE A 884 40.51 -18.46 16.17
CA ILE A 884 39.38 -18.22 15.26
C ILE A 884 38.53 -16.99 15.64
N TRP A 885 38.40 -16.68 16.93
CA TRP A 885 37.61 -15.53 17.41
C TRP A 885 38.31 -14.17 17.28
N LYS A 886 39.60 -14.16 16.93
CA LYS A 886 40.37 -12.93 16.69
C LYS A 886 40.39 -12.51 15.22
N ALA A 887 39.90 -13.36 14.32
CA ALA A 887 39.95 -13.11 12.89
C ALA A 887 38.80 -12.22 12.44
N ASP A 888 39.06 -11.33 11.49
CA ASP A 888 38.02 -10.62 10.76
C ASP A 888 37.52 -11.47 9.57
N LEU A 889 38.41 -12.28 9.00
CA LEU A 889 38.17 -13.18 7.85
C LEU A 889 38.47 -14.64 8.21
N LEU A 890 37.51 -15.51 7.98
CA LEU A 890 37.59 -16.96 8.19
C LEU A 890 37.62 -17.66 6.84
N ILE A 891 38.79 -18.18 6.46
CA ILE A 891 38.97 -18.78 5.13
C ILE A 891 38.65 -20.28 5.19
N LEU A 892 37.66 -20.68 4.39
CA LEU A 892 37.15 -22.04 4.28
C LEU A 892 37.10 -22.46 2.80
N PRO A 893 37.17 -23.77 2.46
CA PRO A 893 37.04 -24.22 1.09
C PRO A 893 35.67 -23.88 0.50
N ASN A 894 34.64 -23.88 1.35
CA ASN A 894 33.27 -23.50 1.01
C ASN A 894 32.55 -22.94 2.25
N PRO A 895 32.16 -21.64 2.26
CA PRO A 895 31.40 -21.03 3.36
C PRO A 895 30.08 -21.77 3.68
N ARG A 896 29.47 -22.46 2.71
CA ARG A 896 28.25 -23.25 2.89
C ARG A 896 28.45 -24.55 3.64
N ALA A 897 29.68 -25.04 3.71
CA ALA A 897 30.02 -26.26 4.44
C ALA A 897 30.73 -25.96 5.77
N ALA A 898 30.69 -24.70 6.25
CA ALA A 898 31.24 -24.34 7.55
C ALA A 898 30.60 -25.18 8.67
N THR A 899 31.42 -25.72 9.56
CA THR A 899 30.98 -26.44 10.75
C THR A 899 30.24 -25.52 11.72
N ASP A 900 29.43 -26.12 12.58
CA ASP A 900 28.54 -25.40 13.50
C ASP A 900 29.31 -24.46 14.45
N ASP A 901 30.48 -24.88 14.94
CA ASP A 901 31.39 -24.07 15.76
C ASP A 901 31.91 -22.84 15.03
N VAL A 902 32.33 -23.00 13.77
CA VAL A 902 32.85 -21.91 12.95
C VAL A 902 31.74 -20.89 12.65
N ARG A 903 30.53 -21.35 12.33
CA ARG A 903 29.37 -20.47 12.09
C ARG A 903 28.95 -19.75 13.35
N PHE A 904 28.91 -20.45 14.48
CA PHE A 904 28.54 -19.89 15.76
C PHE A 904 29.51 -18.79 16.19
N ILE A 905 30.82 -19.05 16.08
CA ILE A 905 31.87 -18.07 16.41
C ILE A 905 31.84 -16.89 15.42
N ALA A 906 31.64 -17.13 14.12
CA ALA A 906 31.55 -16.08 13.11
C ALA A 906 30.38 -15.11 13.39
N GLY A 907 29.21 -15.64 13.75
CA GLY A 907 28.04 -14.85 14.15
C GLY A 907 28.26 -14.02 15.42
N LEU A 908 28.89 -14.62 16.44
CA LEU A 908 29.19 -13.91 17.69
C LEU A 908 30.19 -12.77 17.50
N SER A 909 31.29 -13.05 16.79
CA SER A 909 32.40 -12.12 16.53
C SER A 909 32.09 -11.07 15.45
N GLY A 910 31.16 -11.36 14.53
CA GLY A 910 30.89 -10.53 13.36
C GLY A 910 31.91 -10.72 12.23
N SER A 911 32.55 -11.89 12.18
CA SER A 911 33.53 -12.27 11.17
C SER A 911 32.87 -12.59 9.83
N ALA A 912 33.65 -12.61 8.75
CA ALA A 912 33.19 -13.08 7.45
C ALA A 912 33.76 -14.45 7.08
N LEU A 913 32.90 -15.36 6.61
CA LEU A 913 33.30 -16.64 6.02
C LEU A 913 33.60 -16.43 4.54
N CYS A 914 34.83 -16.71 4.11
CA CYS A 914 35.31 -16.39 2.78
C CYS A 914 35.98 -17.60 2.10
N GLU A 915 35.88 -17.67 0.77
CA GLU A 915 36.69 -18.58 -0.04
C GLU A 915 38.11 -18.01 -0.28
N PRO A 916 39.11 -18.89 -0.53
CA PRO A 916 40.46 -18.46 -0.91
C PRO A 916 40.52 -17.47 -2.08
N GLU A 917 39.64 -17.63 -3.08
CA GLU A 917 39.57 -16.76 -4.25
C GLU A 917 39.09 -15.33 -3.90
N PHE A 918 38.24 -15.21 -2.88
CA PHE A 918 37.76 -13.92 -2.40
C PHE A 918 38.88 -13.06 -1.83
N VAL A 919 39.76 -13.67 -1.05
CA VAL A 919 40.90 -12.96 -0.46
C VAL A 919 41.96 -12.64 -1.52
N ARG A 920 42.29 -13.57 -2.42
CA ARG A 920 43.28 -13.35 -3.50
C ARG A 920 42.94 -12.21 -4.44
N THR A 921 41.64 -11.95 -4.64
CA THR A 921 41.15 -10.99 -5.63
C THR A 921 40.73 -9.66 -5.00
N GLY A 922 41.05 -9.44 -3.72
CA GLY A 922 40.64 -8.23 -3.00
C GLY A 922 39.12 -8.07 -2.96
N GLY A 923 38.38 -9.18 -2.85
CA GLY A 923 36.93 -9.22 -2.87
C GLY A 923 36.28 -9.10 -4.25
N SER A 924 37.04 -9.00 -5.35
CA SER A 924 36.47 -8.84 -6.70
C SER A 924 35.83 -10.11 -7.28
N LYS A 925 36.28 -11.30 -6.88
CA LYS A 925 35.69 -12.63 -7.21
C LYS A 925 35.56 -13.49 -5.96
N GLY A 926 34.93 -14.66 -6.03
CA GLY A 926 34.75 -15.59 -4.90
C GLY A 926 33.55 -15.27 -3.97
N VAL A 927 33.22 -16.21 -3.07
CA VAL A 927 32.08 -16.11 -2.15
C VAL A 927 32.53 -15.60 -0.77
N ALA A 928 31.78 -14.63 -0.22
CA ALA A 928 31.92 -14.19 1.17
C ALA A 928 30.56 -13.99 1.86
N VAL A 929 30.41 -14.55 3.06
CA VAL A 929 29.24 -14.37 3.93
C VAL A 929 29.70 -13.63 5.18
N ALA A 930 29.25 -12.39 5.37
CA ALA A 930 29.61 -11.60 6.54
C ALA A 930 28.50 -11.67 7.59
N PHE A 931 28.87 -11.64 8.88
CA PHE A 931 27.89 -11.63 9.97
C PHE A 931 27.90 -10.32 10.77
N CYS A 932 26.74 -9.97 11.32
CA CYS A 932 26.61 -8.90 12.30
C CYS A 932 27.14 -9.37 13.66
N ARG A 933 27.95 -8.55 14.33
CA ARG A 933 28.55 -8.87 15.64
C ARG A 933 27.50 -8.95 16.76
N ALA A 934 27.04 -10.15 17.10
CA ALA A 934 26.01 -10.36 18.13
C ALA A 934 26.43 -9.86 19.53
N MET A 935 27.72 -10.01 19.86
CA MET A 935 28.28 -9.59 21.16
C MET A 935 28.24 -8.07 21.45
N SER A 936 27.96 -7.25 20.43
CA SER A 936 27.85 -5.80 20.57
C SER A 936 26.54 -5.36 21.27
N THR A 937 25.58 -6.28 21.41
CA THR A 937 24.28 -6.06 22.04
C THR A 937 24.28 -6.59 23.47
N GLN A 938 23.73 -5.83 24.43
CA GLN A 938 23.70 -6.25 25.84
C GLN A 938 22.80 -7.49 26.02
N ARG A 939 23.38 -8.58 26.52
CA ARG A 939 22.70 -9.86 26.79
C ARG A 939 23.27 -10.52 28.04
N LYS A 940 22.49 -11.41 28.63
CA LYS A 940 22.90 -12.30 29.72
C LYS A 940 22.74 -13.73 29.23
N ILE A 941 23.75 -14.58 29.39
CA ILE A 941 23.74 -15.93 28.82
C ILE A 941 23.98 -16.99 29.90
N HIS A 942 23.09 -17.99 29.96
CA HIS A 942 23.27 -19.20 30.72
C HIS A 942 23.44 -20.39 29.76
N VAL A 943 24.39 -21.27 30.06
CA VAL A 943 24.63 -22.50 29.29
C VAL A 943 24.51 -23.68 30.25
N THR A 944 23.63 -24.64 29.94
CA THR A 944 23.42 -25.78 30.82
C THR A 944 24.63 -26.72 30.82
N PRO A 945 24.92 -27.44 31.92
CA PRO A 945 26.06 -28.37 31.97
C PRO A 945 26.01 -29.45 30.89
N ARG A 946 24.81 -29.94 30.54
CA ARG A 946 24.63 -30.95 29.51
C ARG A 946 24.91 -30.40 28.12
N PHE A 947 24.44 -29.18 27.83
CA PHE A 947 24.78 -28.48 26.59
C PHE A 947 26.28 -28.23 26.45
N MET A 948 26.97 -27.86 27.55
CA MET A 948 28.43 -27.70 27.53
C MET A 948 29.17 -29.01 27.23
N GLY A 949 28.64 -30.15 27.68
CA GLY A 949 29.17 -31.48 27.35
C GLY A 949 29.01 -31.80 25.87
N ASP A 950 27.81 -31.64 25.33
CA ASP A 950 27.46 -32.00 23.95
C ASP A 950 28.10 -31.04 22.91
N HIS A 951 28.39 -29.79 23.29
CA HIS A 951 28.91 -28.72 22.42
C HIS A 951 30.19 -28.08 22.99
N THR A 952 31.19 -28.93 23.27
CA THR A 952 32.43 -28.52 23.97
C THR A 952 33.22 -27.45 23.21
N GLU A 953 33.32 -27.56 21.88
CA GLU A 953 34.13 -26.64 21.05
C GLU A 953 33.49 -25.26 20.94
N GLU A 954 32.17 -25.21 20.76
CA GLU A 954 31.37 -23.98 20.68
C GLU A 954 31.36 -23.24 22.01
N CYS A 955 31.24 -23.97 23.12
CA CYS A 955 31.31 -23.40 24.46
C CYS A 955 32.71 -22.87 24.79
N ARG A 956 33.77 -23.55 24.33
CA ARG A 956 35.15 -23.05 24.47
C ARG A 956 35.33 -21.73 23.73
N GLY A 957 34.84 -21.63 22.49
CA GLY A 957 34.85 -20.38 21.72
C GLY A 957 34.06 -19.25 22.39
N LEU A 958 32.85 -19.55 22.87
CA LEU A 958 32.00 -18.61 23.61
C LEU A 958 32.70 -18.05 24.86
N LEU A 959 33.36 -18.89 25.65
CA LEU A 959 34.08 -18.46 26.85
C LEU A 959 35.23 -17.48 26.55
N GLN A 960 35.93 -17.68 25.43
CA GLN A 960 37.00 -16.75 25.03
C GLN A 960 36.43 -15.43 24.53
N LEU A 961 35.35 -15.49 23.76
CA LEU A 961 34.60 -14.34 23.26
C LEU A 961 34.03 -13.45 24.39
N LEU A 962 33.55 -14.06 25.47
CA LEU A 962 33.07 -13.35 26.67
C LEU A 962 34.17 -12.55 27.40
N LYS A 963 35.45 -12.90 27.21
CA LYS A 963 36.60 -12.22 27.82
C LYS A 963 37.11 -11.03 27.01
N LEU A 964 36.62 -10.83 25.79
CA LEU A 964 37.11 -9.76 24.91
C LEU A 964 36.65 -8.37 25.38
N GLN A 965 37.56 -7.39 25.32
CA GLN A 965 37.21 -5.99 25.50
C GLN A 965 36.17 -5.58 24.44
N GLY A 966 35.00 -5.10 24.89
CA GLY A 966 33.87 -4.71 24.03
C GLY A 966 32.75 -5.75 23.91
N CYS A 967 32.89 -6.94 24.50
CA CYS A 967 31.77 -7.86 24.66
C CYS A 967 30.78 -7.33 25.70
N LYS A 968 29.50 -7.19 25.33
CA LYS A 968 28.42 -6.76 26.24
C LYS A 968 27.61 -7.92 26.81
N TRP A 969 28.03 -9.15 26.53
CA TRP A 969 27.37 -10.35 27.04
C TRP A 969 27.94 -10.69 28.41
N GLN A 970 27.06 -11.03 29.35
CA GLN A 970 27.44 -11.42 30.71
C GLN A 970 27.06 -12.88 30.96
N PRO A 971 27.98 -13.74 31.44
CA PRO A 971 27.61 -15.09 31.84
C PRO A 971 26.70 -15.04 33.07
N LEU A 972 25.73 -15.96 33.13
CA LEU A 972 24.85 -16.17 34.27
C LEU A 972 25.13 -17.54 34.90
N ALA A 973 25.42 -17.53 36.20
CA ALA A 973 25.53 -18.76 36.97
C ALA A 973 24.17 -19.43 37.12
N ARG A 974 24.17 -20.74 37.37
CA ARG A 974 22.95 -21.53 37.56
C ARG A 974 22.04 -20.93 38.64
N GLN A 975 22.60 -20.57 39.80
CA GLN A 975 21.80 -20.00 40.89
C GLN A 975 21.17 -18.64 40.51
N GLU A 976 21.86 -17.82 39.72
CA GLU A 976 21.38 -16.49 39.33
C GLU A 976 20.18 -16.58 38.38
N ILE A 977 20.18 -17.52 37.43
CA ILE A 977 19.05 -17.69 36.52
C ILE A 977 17.81 -18.23 37.25
N PHE A 978 17.98 -19.17 38.18
CA PHE A 978 16.87 -19.68 38.99
C PHE A 978 16.30 -18.59 39.90
N ASN A 979 17.15 -17.82 40.60
CA ASN A 979 16.71 -16.68 41.40
C ASN A 979 15.96 -15.63 40.54
N MET A 980 16.44 -15.37 39.32
CA MET A 980 15.76 -14.47 38.37
C MET A 980 14.40 -15.01 37.92
N MET A 981 14.26 -16.32 37.71
CA MET A 981 13.00 -16.97 37.31
C MET A 981 12.00 -17.08 38.47
N GLU A 982 12.45 -17.10 39.72
CA GLU A 982 11.59 -17.09 40.92
C GLU A 982 11.13 -15.67 41.29
N GLY A 983 12.00 -14.65 41.15
CA GLY A 983 11.71 -13.26 41.53
C GLY A 983 10.80 -12.46 40.59
N GLY A 984 10.32 -13.06 39.48
CA GLY A 984 9.49 -12.38 38.47
C GLY A 984 10.29 -11.48 37.53
N LEU A 985 10.45 -11.91 36.28
CA LEU A 985 11.20 -11.17 35.26
C LEU A 985 10.37 -10.04 34.64
N ASN A 986 10.92 -8.82 34.60
CA ASN A 986 10.32 -7.77 33.76
C ASN A 986 10.62 -8.01 32.26
N GLN A 987 9.82 -7.41 31.37
CA GLN A 987 9.91 -7.66 29.92
C GLN A 987 11.30 -7.36 29.33
N LYS A 988 12.03 -6.38 29.88
CA LYS A 988 13.39 -6.04 29.45
C LYS A 988 14.38 -7.14 29.83
N GLN A 989 14.30 -7.67 31.05
CA GLN A 989 15.15 -8.77 31.53
C GLN A 989 14.86 -10.07 30.78
N ALA A 990 13.58 -10.37 30.51
CA ALA A 990 13.17 -11.55 29.75
C ALA A 990 13.70 -11.54 28.30
N ASN A 991 13.76 -10.35 27.66
CA ASN A 991 14.31 -10.19 26.31
C ASN A 991 15.85 -10.15 26.25
N GLN A 992 16.52 -9.88 27.37
CA GLN A 992 17.99 -9.81 27.43
C GLN A 992 18.64 -11.14 27.86
N THR A 993 17.88 -12.06 28.44
CA THR A 993 18.38 -13.33 28.98
C THR A 993 18.26 -14.44 27.94
N ILE A 994 19.36 -15.13 27.68
CA ILE A 994 19.50 -16.23 26.73
C ILE A 994 19.89 -17.50 27.48
N VAL A 995 19.26 -18.62 27.13
CA VAL A 995 19.62 -19.96 27.64
C VAL A 995 19.99 -20.86 26.47
N LEU A 996 21.16 -21.48 26.55
CA LEU A 996 21.57 -22.58 25.68
C LEU A 996 21.44 -23.89 26.44
N CYS A 997 20.58 -24.78 25.95
CA CYS A 997 20.26 -26.07 26.60
C CYS A 997 20.06 -27.17 25.56
N VAL A 998 20.07 -28.43 26.00
CA VAL A 998 19.67 -29.55 25.14
C VAL A 998 18.15 -29.59 24.96
N GLN A 999 17.67 -30.36 23.99
CA GLN A 999 16.25 -30.36 23.61
C GLN A 999 15.33 -30.81 24.76
N GLU A 1000 15.80 -31.73 25.61
CA GLU A 1000 15.06 -32.27 26.75
C GLU A 1000 14.91 -31.28 27.91
N GLU A 1001 15.84 -30.33 28.06
CA GLU A 1001 15.84 -29.33 29.14
C GLU A 1001 15.04 -28.06 28.76
N LYS A 1002 14.56 -27.99 27.54
CA LYS A 1002 14.05 -26.77 26.93
C LYS A 1002 12.73 -26.29 27.54
N ASP A 1003 11.85 -27.22 27.85
CA ASP A 1003 10.52 -26.92 28.38
C ASP A 1003 10.60 -26.35 29.81
N ASP A 1004 11.65 -26.70 30.56
CA ASP A 1004 11.91 -26.19 31.92
C ASP A 1004 12.18 -24.67 31.91
N PHE A 1005 12.84 -24.15 30.86
CA PHE A 1005 13.16 -22.73 30.74
C PHE A 1005 12.12 -21.94 29.93
N ARG A 1006 11.48 -22.55 28.91
CA ARG A 1006 10.56 -21.86 27.99
C ARG A 1006 9.30 -21.31 28.64
N GLN A 1007 8.88 -21.88 29.78
CA GLN A 1007 7.70 -21.40 30.51
C GLN A 1007 7.85 -19.94 30.99
N LYS A 1008 9.09 -19.48 31.23
CA LYS A 1008 9.37 -18.15 31.80
C LYS A 1008 10.32 -17.30 30.96
N LEU A 1009 11.07 -17.89 30.02
CA LEU A 1009 12.05 -17.19 29.18
C LEU A 1009 11.75 -17.34 27.70
N LYS A 1010 11.88 -16.23 26.97
CA LYS A 1010 11.57 -16.17 25.53
C LYS A 1010 12.71 -16.70 24.66
N HIS A 1011 13.96 -16.59 25.12
CA HIS A 1011 15.17 -16.88 24.32
C HIS A 1011 15.88 -18.11 24.87
N VAL A 1012 15.31 -19.28 24.61
CA VAL A 1012 15.86 -20.60 24.96
C VAL A 1012 16.12 -21.34 23.67
N PHE A 1013 17.37 -21.74 23.42
CA PHE A 1013 17.82 -22.31 22.15
C PHE A 1013 18.60 -23.60 22.36
N THR A 1014 18.36 -24.59 21.48
CA THR A 1014 19.33 -25.65 21.19
C THR A 1014 20.36 -25.15 20.18
N MET A 1015 21.45 -25.89 19.93
CA MET A 1015 22.49 -25.44 19.00
C MET A 1015 21.96 -25.21 17.56
N PRO A 1016 21.15 -26.11 16.96
CA PRO A 1016 20.55 -25.86 15.65
C PRO A 1016 19.67 -24.61 15.63
N GLU A 1017 18.93 -24.33 16.71
CA GLU A 1017 18.09 -23.14 16.81
C GLU A 1017 18.89 -21.86 17.03
N ALA A 1018 20.01 -21.94 17.75
CA ALA A 1018 20.92 -20.81 17.92
C ALA A 1018 21.52 -20.42 16.54
N LEU A 1019 21.94 -21.41 15.75
CA LEU A 1019 22.49 -21.20 14.41
C LEU A 1019 21.45 -20.70 13.39
N ALA A 1020 20.19 -21.08 13.56
CA ALA A 1020 19.07 -20.55 12.74
C ALA A 1020 18.55 -19.19 13.24
N SER A 1021 18.97 -18.75 14.43
CA SER A 1021 18.44 -17.55 15.07
C SER A 1021 19.20 -16.29 14.62
N PRO A 1022 18.48 -15.22 14.24
CA PRO A 1022 19.12 -13.93 13.92
C PRO A 1022 19.74 -13.26 15.15
N ILE A 1023 19.57 -13.82 16.36
CA ILE A 1023 20.28 -13.34 17.55
C ILE A 1023 21.77 -13.67 17.48
N PHE A 1024 22.12 -14.84 16.93
CA PHE A 1024 23.50 -15.32 16.88
C PHE A 1024 24.09 -15.19 15.48
N VAL A 1025 23.35 -15.55 14.44
CA VAL A 1025 23.85 -15.68 13.07
C VAL A 1025 23.03 -14.80 12.13
N CYS A 1026 23.17 -13.48 12.31
CA CYS A 1026 22.52 -12.49 11.42
C CYS A 1026 23.49 -12.08 10.32
N GLU A 1027 23.17 -12.38 9.07
CA GLU A 1027 23.99 -11.99 7.92
C GLU A 1027 24.05 -10.46 7.74
N ASP A 1028 25.26 -9.91 7.65
CA ASP A 1028 25.50 -8.54 7.24
C ASP A 1028 25.46 -8.44 5.70
N ARG A 1029 24.25 -8.26 5.17
CA ARG A 1029 23.99 -8.16 3.72
C ARG A 1029 24.74 -7.03 3.02
N THR A 1030 25.27 -6.05 3.77
CA THR A 1030 26.07 -4.95 3.20
C THR A 1030 27.50 -5.38 2.89
N ARG A 1031 27.97 -6.43 3.58
CA ARG A 1031 29.32 -6.98 3.45
C ARG A 1031 29.32 -8.33 2.72
N SER A 1032 28.25 -9.11 2.75
CA SER A 1032 28.17 -10.37 1.98
C SER A 1032 28.23 -10.15 0.46
N ARG A 1033 29.06 -10.95 -0.23
CA ARG A 1033 29.06 -11.10 -1.69
C ARG A 1033 28.61 -12.51 -2.05
N THR A 1034 27.31 -12.77 -1.92
CA THR A 1034 26.69 -14.03 -2.33
C THR A 1034 25.55 -13.76 -3.31
N GLY A 1035 25.68 -14.23 -4.55
CA GLY A 1035 24.56 -14.29 -5.51
C GLY A 1035 23.55 -15.39 -5.17
N LEU A 1036 23.43 -15.77 -3.90
CA LEU A 1036 22.79 -17.01 -3.45
C LEU A 1036 21.90 -16.75 -2.23
N ALA A 1037 20.98 -15.80 -2.37
CA ALA A 1037 19.84 -15.64 -1.47
C ALA A 1037 18.81 -16.76 -1.73
N LYS A 1038 19.15 -18.00 -1.34
CA LYS A 1038 18.25 -19.16 -1.12
C LYS A 1038 19.12 -20.37 -0.77
N GLY A 1039 19.22 -20.69 0.52
CA GLY A 1039 19.82 -21.95 0.98
C GLY A 1039 20.93 -21.84 2.03
N PHE A 1040 20.94 -20.80 2.86
CA PHE A 1040 21.60 -20.80 4.16
C PHE A 1040 20.55 -20.82 5.27
#